data_AF-A0A0G4ILB1-F1
#
_entry.id   AF-A0A0G4ILB1-F1
#
_cell.length_a   1.000
_cell.length_b   1.000
_cell.length_c   1.000
_cell.angle_alpha   90.00
_cell.angle_beta   90.00
_cell.angle_gamma   90.00
#
_symmetry.space_group_name_H-M   'P 1'
#
loop_
_entity.id
_entity.type
_entity.pdbx_description
1 polymer ?
#
loop_
_entity_poly.entity_id
_entity_poly.type
_entity_poly.pdbx_seq_one_letter_code
_entity_poly.pdbx_strand_id
1 'polypeptide(L)'
;MLSRFKSLATVVVRPTPTVDGLPAANGLLTTSQKAIAVDNTIDSLFAEQCAPIERPGAPVTEDQIGSVVVLRRLLGACRRVSQSVGSDLDSIRRTLTLECVALLNCQHCRVFVRAESGAVADDVRAGAHEGIVGHVLNTGQTMQFSKGEIERNGMYVSGVDSCPDQRNPKSALYVPLCCTLRGKLVVVGVIQAQNKAEANGFTGDDVVAISVLADTCAEMIQSGRQLNTTTQLMMTGMEAHARSEAMLQVARALSNETTITGIVSLITHKVQQLLAVERCTLFLVDPMAAHDLVIWKEGSTGIQLSFADWVRGVTPAPDLPFTSNSREIRMPMEKAGIAGHVVRTGEKLCIRDLYADARFNPEWDRQTGFTSRNMLCMPLRTFKGEIVGVIEAINKDARKESFNEGDEDLLETFAAHAAIAIGNYRLLDGMKRNLAQSDAILEVTNALSKELKLGSLVEIIVRKVQNLLNVERCTVFICDRAKDDLFTTSSMSFGDGLALPIPNDTEDIIRIPMSAGIAGHVATTGETLVIPDAYADKRFNNKMDLETGFRTRNILCMAIQDHKSEIVGVIQVINKRQGQSFLPDDIKQLQAFTAQAAVAISNCRLFQETERALNHALRQVRNLKFMLSVTKNLSSELQTSNLMTQMQTQLNDLLKADHCFFFVVETDKALFYRLDNGAESERYTLDRGIAGHVARTGKPAKIQSRAHEDDRFDCEVRRR
;
A
#
# COMPACT_ATOMS: atom_id res chain seq x y z
N MET A 1 11.01 -23.01 -73.26
CA MET A 1 11.88 -23.13 -72.06
C MET A 1 11.68 -21.96 -71.10
N LEU A 2 11.86 -20.72 -71.56
CA LEU A 2 11.84 -19.51 -70.70
C LEU A 2 10.48 -19.21 -70.04
N SER A 3 9.32 -19.51 -70.67
CA SER A 3 8.01 -19.35 -70.00
C SER A 3 7.78 -20.37 -68.88
N ARG A 4 8.27 -21.61 -69.03
CA ARG A 4 8.28 -22.64 -67.98
C ARG A 4 9.24 -22.26 -66.84
N PHE A 5 10.39 -21.68 -67.17
CA PHE A 5 11.31 -21.13 -66.17
C PHE A 5 10.66 -19.98 -65.38
N LYS A 6 9.93 -19.09 -66.07
CA LYS A 6 9.13 -18.01 -65.45
C LYS A 6 8.08 -18.58 -64.48
N SER A 7 7.35 -19.64 -64.88
CA SER A 7 6.36 -20.27 -63.98
C SER A 7 6.98 -20.98 -62.77
N LEU A 8 8.17 -21.57 -62.92
CA LEU A 8 8.87 -22.29 -61.85
C LEU A 8 9.63 -21.37 -60.89
N ALA A 9 10.24 -20.29 -61.37
CA ALA A 9 10.83 -19.24 -60.52
C ALA A 9 9.77 -18.60 -59.61
N THR A 10 8.54 -18.41 -60.11
CA THR A 10 7.39 -17.92 -59.34
C THR A 10 6.95 -18.88 -58.21
N VAL A 11 7.32 -20.17 -58.28
CA VAL A 11 6.97 -21.20 -57.29
C VAL A 11 8.01 -21.30 -56.16
N VAL A 12 9.28 -21.01 -56.43
CA VAL A 12 10.38 -21.12 -55.46
C VAL A 12 10.36 -20.01 -54.40
N VAL A 13 9.68 -18.88 -54.68
CA VAL A 13 9.71 -17.68 -53.83
C VAL A 13 8.40 -17.41 -53.09
N ARG A 14 7.34 -18.22 -53.30
CA ARG A 14 6.13 -18.13 -52.49
C ARG A 14 6.35 -18.77 -51.11
N PRO A 15 6.05 -18.06 -50.00
CA PRO A 15 5.84 -18.76 -48.74
C PRO A 15 4.64 -19.70 -48.91
N THR A 16 4.74 -20.91 -48.37
CA THR A 16 3.60 -21.84 -48.27
C THR A 16 2.39 -21.11 -47.67
N PRO A 17 1.15 -21.36 -48.16
CA PRO A 17 -0.02 -20.76 -47.56
C PRO A 17 -0.14 -21.25 -46.12
N THR A 18 -0.26 -20.30 -45.19
CA THR A 18 -0.64 -20.57 -43.80
C THR A 18 -2.00 -21.25 -43.81
N VAL A 19 -2.04 -22.53 -43.43
CA VAL A 19 -3.29 -23.21 -43.08
C VAL A 19 -3.79 -22.60 -41.77
N ASP A 20 -5.07 -22.22 -41.75
CA ASP A 20 -5.74 -21.62 -40.59
C ASP A 20 -5.56 -22.45 -39.32
N GLY A 21 -5.11 -21.81 -38.23
CA GLY A 21 -5.49 -22.22 -36.87
C GLY A 21 -4.46 -22.85 -35.94
N LEU A 22 -3.15 -22.76 -36.15
CA LEU A 22 -2.14 -23.18 -35.15
C LEU A 22 -0.97 -22.18 -35.05
N PRO A 23 -0.40 -21.94 -33.83
CA PRO A 23 0.74 -21.05 -33.67
C PRO A 23 1.98 -21.69 -34.31
N ALA A 24 2.62 -20.96 -35.22
CA ALA A 24 3.78 -21.42 -35.97
C ALA A 24 5.01 -21.58 -35.06
N ALA A 25 5.14 -22.75 -34.44
CA ALA A 25 6.41 -23.24 -33.92
C ALA A 25 7.23 -23.83 -35.08
N ASN A 26 8.48 -23.38 -35.20
CA ASN A 26 9.58 -23.99 -35.96
C ASN A 26 9.37 -24.23 -37.47
N GLY A 27 9.87 -23.30 -38.30
CA GLY A 27 10.08 -23.61 -39.72
C GLY A 27 10.28 -22.44 -40.67
N LEU A 28 10.77 -21.27 -40.23
CA LEU A 28 11.29 -20.29 -41.18
C LEU A 28 12.60 -20.83 -41.76
N LEU A 29 12.56 -21.31 -42.99
CA LEU A 29 13.79 -21.68 -43.72
C LEU A 29 14.74 -20.47 -43.68
N THR A 30 15.93 -20.65 -43.11
CA THR A 30 16.97 -19.62 -43.05
C THR A 30 17.36 -19.17 -44.47
N THR A 31 17.98 -18.00 -44.62
CA THR A 31 18.47 -17.50 -45.92
C THR A 31 19.30 -18.55 -46.66
N SER A 32 20.08 -19.34 -45.93
CA SER A 32 20.83 -20.49 -46.43
C SER A 32 19.93 -21.62 -46.93
N GLN A 33 18.84 -21.94 -46.22
CA GLN A 33 17.90 -23.00 -46.61
C GLN A 33 17.05 -22.61 -47.83
N LYS A 34 16.73 -21.33 -48.02
CA LYS A 34 16.09 -20.83 -49.26
C LYS A 34 17.06 -20.79 -50.43
N ALA A 35 18.32 -20.39 -50.21
CA ALA A 35 19.36 -20.48 -51.24
C ALA A 35 19.60 -21.93 -51.68
N ILE A 36 19.56 -22.90 -50.75
CA ILE A 36 19.63 -24.33 -51.06
C ILE A 36 18.40 -24.82 -51.85
N ALA A 37 17.20 -24.33 -51.53
CA ALA A 37 15.98 -24.68 -52.29
C ALA A 37 16.00 -24.11 -53.72
N VAL A 38 16.51 -22.88 -53.88
CA VAL A 38 16.77 -22.26 -55.19
C VAL A 38 17.80 -23.07 -55.96
N ASP A 39 18.93 -23.42 -55.33
CA ASP A 39 19.98 -24.26 -55.92
C ASP A 39 19.45 -25.63 -56.37
N ASN A 40 18.70 -26.33 -55.53
CA ASN A 40 18.10 -27.63 -55.87
C ASN A 40 17.08 -27.54 -57.01
N THR A 41 16.32 -26.45 -57.09
CA THR A 41 15.35 -26.23 -58.17
C THR A 41 16.04 -25.87 -59.48
N ILE A 42 17.10 -25.08 -59.41
CA ILE A 42 17.99 -24.75 -60.54
C ILE A 42 18.62 -26.04 -61.10
N ASP A 43 19.14 -26.91 -60.23
CA ASP A 43 19.75 -28.18 -60.62
C ASP A 43 18.72 -29.16 -61.21
N SER A 44 17.51 -29.21 -60.66
CA SER A 44 16.37 -29.97 -61.20
C SER A 44 15.95 -29.50 -62.60
N LEU A 45 15.83 -28.18 -62.80
CA LEU A 45 15.48 -27.56 -64.08
C LEU A 45 16.56 -27.79 -65.13
N PHE A 46 17.83 -27.73 -64.73
CA PHE A 46 18.97 -28.01 -65.59
C PHE A 46 18.96 -29.49 -66.03
N ALA A 47 18.74 -30.42 -65.09
CA ALA A 47 18.63 -31.84 -65.39
C ALA A 47 17.46 -32.15 -66.33
N GLU A 48 16.29 -31.52 -66.14
CA GLU A 48 15.09 -31.78 -66.93
C GLU A 48 15.19 -31.23 -68.37
N GLN A 49 15.85 -30.08 -68.58
CA GLN A 49 16.00 -29.47 -69.90
C GLN A 49 17.24 -29.92 -70.68
N CYS A 50 18.30 -30.35 -70.01
CA CYS A 50 19.50 -30.92 -70.66
C CYS A 50 19.37 -32.43 -70.93
N ALA A 51 18.44 -33.14 -70.27
CA ALA A 51 18.18 -34.57 -70.48
C ALA A 51 17.96 -35.01 -71.95
N PRO A 52 17.36 -34.22 -72.86
CA PRO A 52 17.23 -34.60 -74.27
C PRO A 52 18.54 -34.44 -75.08
N ILE A 53 19.47 -33.59 -74.60
CA ILE A 53 20.70 -33.19 -75.29
C ILE A 53 21.88 -34.11 -74.91
N GLU A 54 21.83 -34.73 -73.72
CA GLU A 54 22.85 -35.67 -73.21
C GLU A 54 22.56 -37.15 -73.56
N ARG A 55 21.52 -37.47 -74.33
CA ARG A 55 21.28 -38.85 -74.80
C ARG A 55 22.31 -39.21 -75.89
N PRO A 56 23.05 -40.34 -75.76
CA PRO A 56 24.00 -40.74 -76.78
C PRO A 56 23.26 -41.05 -78.09
N GLY A 57 23.52 -40.26 -79.14
CA GLY A 57 23.03 -40.52 -80.51
C GLY A 57 21.91 -39.62 -81.05
N ALA A 58 21.47 -38.58 -80.35
CA ALA A 58 20.55 -37.58 -80.91
C ALA A 58 21.32 -36.47 -81.66
N PRO A 59 20.91 -36.04 -82.87
CA PRO A 59 21.54 -34.91 -83.54
C PRO A 59 21.21 -33.61 -82.80
N VAL A 60 22.19 -33.08 -82.08
CA VAL A 60 22.09 -31.78 -81.40
C VAL A 60 22.50 -30.69 -82.39
N THR A 61 21.61 -29.73 -82.63
CA THR A 61 21.92 -28.55 -83.48
C THR A 61 22.78 -27.55 -82.71
N GLU A 62 23.67 -26.80 -83.38
CA GLU A 62 24.49 -25.74 -82.74
C GLU A 62 23.66 -24.75 -81.90
N ASP A 63 22.43 -24.46 -82.34
CA ASP A 63 21.46 -23.60 -81.65
C ASP A 63 21.02 -24.13 -80.27
N GLN A 64 20.95 -25.46 -80.11
CA GLN A 64 20.61 -26.11 -78.84
C GLN A 64 21.79 -26.06 -77.85
N ILE A 65 23.02 -26.17 -78.36
CA ILE A 65 24.25 -26.04 -77.55
C ILE A 65 24.40 -24.59 -77.06
N GLY A 66 24.17 -23.61 -77.93
CA GLY A 66 24.17 -22.19 -77.57
C GLY A 66 23.14 -21.85 -76.49
N SER A 67 21.92 -22.37 -76.62
CA SER A 67 20.84 -22.18 -75.64
C SER A 67 21.19 -22.73 -74.24
N VAL A 68 21.82 -23.90 -74.16
CA VAL A 68 22.25 -24.51 -72.88
C VAL A 68 23.36 -23.71 -72.21
N VAL A 69 24.30 -23.17 -72.98
CA VAL A 69 25.39 -22.32 -72.45
C VAL A 69 24.83 -21.02 -71.86
N VAL A 70 23.87 -20.38 -72.54
CA VAL A 70 23.19 -19.17 -72.05
C VAL A 70 22.39 -19.45 -70.78
N LEU A 71 21.63 -20.56 -70.75
CA LEU A 71 20.93 -21.03 -69.55
C LEU A 71 21.89 -21.25 -68.37
N ARG A 72 23.04 -21.88 -68.59
CA ARG A 72 24.03 -22.13 -67.53
C ARG A 72 24.62 -20.84 -66.96
N ARG A 73 24.86 -19.84 -67.82
CA ARG A 73 25.33 -18.51 -67.39
C ARG A 73 24.28 -17.78 -66.57
N LEU A 74 23.01 -17.82 -67.00
CA LEU A 74 21.88 -17.22 -66.28
C LEU A 74 21.66 -17.84 -64.90
N LEU A 75 21.70 -19.16 -64.80
CA LEU A 75 21.55 -19.87 -63.52
C LEU A 75 22.72 -19.57 -62.57
N GLY A 76 23.95 -19.51 -63.09
CA GLY A 76 25.12 -19.10 -62.31
C GLY A 76 25.01 -17.66 -61.79
N ALA A 77 24.49 -16.75 -62.60
CA ALA A 77 24.25 -15.36 -62.21
C ALA A 77 23.18 -15.25 -61.12
N CYS A 78 22.03 -15.91 -61.29
CA CYS A 78 20.98 -15.97 -60.26
C CYS A 78 21.50 -16.55 -58.93
N ARG A 79 22.36 -17.56 -58.97
CA ARG A 79 22.97 -18.17 -57.78
C ARG A 79 23.88 -17.20 -57.02
N ARG A 80 24.74 -16.46 -57.73
CA ARG A 80 25.63 -15.47 -57.10
C ARG A 80 24.87 -14.29 -56.52
N VAL A 81 23.81 -13.83 -57.19
CA VAL A 81 22.95 -12.78 -56.62
C VAL A 81 22.18 -13.30 -55.41
N SER A 82 21.66 -14.53 -55.44
CA SER A 82 20.98 -15.16 -54.29
C SER A 82 21.89 -15.28 -53.05
N GLN A 83 23.16 -15.61 -53.25
CA GLN A 83 24.15 -15.68 -52.15
C GLN A 83 24.42 -14.30 -51.50
N SER A 84 24.12 -13.19 -52.19
CA SER A 84 24.29 -11.82 -51.67
C SER A 84 23.10 -11.29 -50.85
N VAL A 85 21.99 -12.04 -50.73
CA VAL A 85 20.72 -11.59 -50.10
C VAL A 85 20.84 -11.32 -48.59
N GLY A 86 21.92 -11.76 -47.94
CA GLY A 86 22.23 -11.42 -46.54
C GLY A 86 23.07 -10.15 -46.35
N SER A 87 23.41 -9.43 -47.42
CA SER A 87 24.28 -8.24 -47.40
C SER A 87 23.50 -6.95 -47.69
N ASP A 88 24.10 -5.79 -47.41
CA ASP A 88 23.50 -4.47 -47.63
C ASP A 88 22.96 -4.28 -49.07
N LEU A 89 21.95 -3.43 -49.27
CA LEU A 89 21.32 -3.14 -50.57
C LEU A 89 22.35 -2.77 -51.64
N ASP A 90 23.44 -2.12 -51.23
CA ASP A 90 24.58 -1.78 -52.09
C ASP A 90 25.36 -2.99 -52.59
N SER A 91 25.49 -4.03 -51.78
CA SER A 91 26.16 -5.27 -52.16
C SER A 91 25.33 -6.05 -53.18
N ILE A 92 24.00 -6.08 -53.01
CA ILE A 92 23.07 -6.65 -54.00
C ILE A 92 23.16 -5.86 -55.31
N ARG A 93 23.13 -4.52 -55.25
CA ARG A 93 23.26 -3.62 -56.41
C ARG A 93 24.56 -3.87 -57.19
N ARG A 94 25.70 -3.96 -56.49
CA ARG A 94 27.01 -4.23 -57.11
C ARG A 94 27.07 -5.60 -57.78
N THR A 95 26.59 -6.63 -57.10
CA THR A 95 26.59 -8.01 -57.62
C THR A 95 25.70 -8.11 -58.85
N LEU A 96 24.48 -7.56 -58.79
CA LEU A 96 23.55 -7.51 -59.91
C LEU A 96 24.14 -6.76 -61.11
N THR A 97 24.82 -5.64 -60.87
CA THR A 97 25.50 -4.87 -61.92
C THR A 97 26.58 -5.70 -62.62
N LEU A 98 27.43 -6.39 -61.86
CA LEU A 98 28.50 -7.25 -62.40
C LEU A 98 27.94 -8.41 -63.24
N GLU A 99 26.89 -9.06 -62.77
CA GLU A 99 26.24 -10.16 -63.49
C GLU A 99 25.57 -9.71 -64.78
N CYS A 100 24.90 -8.55 -64.77
CA CYS A 100 24.30 -7.99 -65.98
C CYS A 100 25.36 -7.58 -67.01
N VAL A 101 26.51 -7.04 -66.58
CA VAL A 101 27.66 -6.77 -67.48
C VAL A 101 28.16 -8.06 -68.11
N ALA A 102 28.32 -9.12 -67.33
CA ALA A 102 28.81 -10.41 -67.81
C ALA A 102 27.84 -11.12 -68.75
N LEU A 103 26.52 -11.03 -68.50
CA LEU A 103 25.50 -11.67 -69.32
C LEU A 103 25.30 -10.98 -70.67
N LEU A 104 25.27 -9.65 -70.68
CA LEU A 104 25.05 -8.86 -71.89
C LEU A 104 26.30 -8.58 -72.71
N ASN A 105 27.48 -8.88 -72.15
CA ASN A 105 28.75 -8.45 -72.70
C ASN A 105 28.78 -6.93 -73.01
N CYS A 106 28.16 -6.12 -72.13
CA CYS A 106 28.01 -4.69 -72.33
C CYS A 106 29.04 -3.89 -71.51
N GLN A 107 29.45 -2.73 -72.01
CA GLN A 107 30.50 -1.92 -71.37
C GLN A 107 29.99 -1.10 -70.18
N HIS A 108 28.69 -0.81 -70.14
CA HIS A 108 28.08 -0.03 -69.07
C HIS A 108 26.71 -0.60 -68.71
N CYS A 109 26.60 -1.13 -67.50
CA CYS A 109 25.34 -1.47 -66.85
C CYS A 109 25.24 -0.70 -65.52
N ARG A 110 24.04 -0.23 -65.19
CA ARG A 110 23.71 0.39 -63.90
C ARG A 110 22.39 -0.15 -63.41
N VAL A 111 22.29 -0.34 -62.10
CA VAL A 111 21.08 -0.83 -61.44
C VAL A 111 20.59 0.22 -60.47
N PHE A 112 19.35 0.65 -60.64
CA PHE A 112 18.66 1.58 -59.76
C PHE A 112 17.68 0.80 -58.88
N VAL A 113 17.73 1.01 -57.57
CA VAL A 113 16.81 0.39 -56.61
C VAL A 113 16.04 1.49 -55.88
N ARG A 114 14.72 1.37 -55.83
CA ARG A 114 13.83 2.35 -55.17
C ARG A 114 13.87 2.16 -53.66
N ALA A 115 14.22 3.18 -52.89
CA ALA A 115 14.20 3.16 -51.43
C ALA A 115 12.76 3.06 -50.86
N GLU A 116 12.66 2.71 -49.58
CA GLU A 116 11.37 2.51 -48.89
C GLU A 116 10.53 3.80 -48.77
N SER A 117 11.18 4.97 -48.74
CA SER A 117 10.54 6.30 -48.74
C SER A 117 9.91 6.69 -50.08
N GLY A 118 10.04 5.85 -51.12
CA GLY A 118 9.64 6.17 -52.49
C GLY A 118 10.70 6.97 -53.27
N ALA A 119 11.73 7.48 -52.60
CA ALA A 119 12.92 8.06 -53.24
C ALA A 119 13.83 6.96 -53.80
N VAL A 120 14.63 7.22 -54.83
CA VAL A 120 15.65 6.29 -55.34
C VAL A 120 16.93 6.48 -54.51
N ALA A 121 17.49 5.42 -53.91
CA ALA A 121 18.64 5.55 -53.01
C ALA A 121 19.91 5.99 -53.77
N ASP A 122 20.40 7.17 -53.39
CA ASP A 122 21.66 7.87 -53.70
C ASP A 122 22.43 7.48 -54.97
N ASP A 123 22.17 8.26 -56.03
CA ASP A 123 23.17 9.15 -56.68
C ASP A 123 22.54 10.09 -57.74
N VAL A 124 21.22 10.35 -57.70
CA VAL A 124 20.54 11.09 -58.76
C VAL A 124 19.90 12.38 -58.25
N ARG A 125 20.59 13.50 -58.45
CA ARG A 125 19.99 14.84 -58.47
C ARG A 125 18.71 14.82 -59.29
N ALA A 126 17.57 15.14 -58.67
CA ALA A 126 16.34 15.77 -59.19
C ALA A 126 15.76 15.42 -60.58
N GLY A 127 16.31 14.49 -61.36
CA GLY A 127 15.94 14.24 -62.77
C GLY A 127 15.50 12.80 -63.09
N ALA A 128 15.61 11.86 -62.15
CA ALA A 128 15.16 10.47 -62.36
C ALA A 128 13.65 10.33 -62.60
N HIS A 129 12.84 11.28 -62.14
CA HIS A 129 11.39 11.24 -62.30
C HIS A 129 10.90 11.67 -63.68
N GLU A 130 11.72 12.35 -64.49
CA GLU A 130 11.30 12.92 -65.80
C GLU A 130 11.90 12.16 -67.02
N GLY A 131 12.85 11.24 -66.82
CA GLY A 131 13.50 10.47 -67.89
C GLY A 131 12.95 9.04 -68.10
N ILE A 132 13.57 8.27 -69.00
CA ILE A 132 13.17 6.88 -69.32
C ILE A 132 13.22 5.96 -68.09
N VAL A 133 14.19 6.14 -67.19
CA VAL A 133 14.26 5.37 -65.93
C VAL A 133 13.01 5.62 -65.08
N GLY A 134 12.55 6.86 -64.96
CA GLY A 134 11.31 7.23 -64.27
C GLY A 134 10.08 6.67 -64.97
N HIS A 135 10.04 6.70 -66.31
CA HIS A 135 8.96 6.09 -67.07
C HIS A 135 8.87 4.58 -66.80
N VAL A 136 9.99 3.85 -66.87
CA VAL A 136 10.05 2.40 -66.61
C VAL A 136 9.71 2.08 -65.15
N LEU A 137 10.14 2.90 -64.19
CA LEU A 137 9.76 2.76 -62.77
C LEU A 137 8.24 2.91 -62.56
N ASN A 138 7.57 3.75 -63.35
CA ASN A 138 6.14 4.03 -63.23
C ASN A 138 5.28 3.04 -64.03
N THR A 139 5.71 2.64 -65.23
CA THR A 139 4.93 1.78 -66.13
C THR A 139 5.25 0.30 -65.98
N GLY A 140 6.45 -0.05 -65.50
CA GLY A 140 6.92 -1.43 -65.44
C GLY A 140 7.11 -2.07 -66.82
N GLN A 141 7.30 -1.26 -67.87
CA GLN A 141 7.52 -1.74 -69.24
C GLN A 141 9.00 -1.75 -69.60
N THR A 142 9.47 -2.86 -70.17
CA THR A 142 10.82 -2.96 -70.73
C THR A 142 10.95 -2.10 -71.97
N MET A 143 12.01 -1.29 -72.06
CA MET A 143 12.26 -0.39 -73.18
C MET A 143 13.62 -0.68 -73.81
N GLN A 144 13.66 -0.80 -75.14
CA GLN A 144 14.88 -0.99 -75.91
C GLN A 144 14.97 0.07 -77.00
N PHE A 145 16.17 0.61 -77.22
CA PHE A 145 16.42 1.65 -78.22
C PHE A 145 17.61 1.28 -79.10
N SER A 146 17.41 1.43 -80.41
CA SER A 146 18.45 1.34 -81.44
C SER A 146 19.10 2.71 -81.71
N LYS A 147 20.24 2.72 -82.41
CA LYS A 147 21.02 3.95 -82.65
C LYS A 147 20.19 5.11 -83.23
N GLY A 148 19.33 4.82 -84.21
CA GLY A 148 18.50 5.83 -84.86
C GLY A 148 17.33 6.35 -84.02
N GLU A 149 16.96 5.63 -82.96
CA GLU A 149 15.95 6.06 -81.98
C GLU A 149 16.58 6.87 -80.86
N ILE A 150 17.81 6.52 -80.46
CA ILE A 150 18.61 7.28 -79.48
C ILE A 150 18.97 8.66 -80.03
N GLU A 151 19.38 8.75 -81.31
CA GLU A 151 19.70 10.02 -81.97
C GLU A 151 18.46 10.93 -82.15
N ARG A 152 17.27 10.35 -82.33
CA ARG A 152 15.99 11.09 -82.43
C ARG A 152 15.45 11.55 -81.07
N ASN A 153 15.63 10.74 -80.04
CA ASN A 153 15.08 10.98 -78.70
C ASN A 153 16.14 11.54 -77.71
N GLY A 154 17.22 12.13 -78.24
CA GLY A 154 18.51 12.38 -77.57
C GLY A 154 18.48 12.79 -76.09
N MET A 155 17.59 13.69 -75.66
CA MET A 155 17.49 14.13 -74.25
C MET A 155 16.86 13.09 -73.30
N TYR A 156 15.95 12.24 -73.79
CA TYR A 156 15.24 11.27 -72.94
C TYR A 156 16.08 10.04 -72.58
N VAL A 157 17.03 9.66 -73.46
CA VAL A 157 17.90 8.49 -73.26
C VAL A 157 19.14 8.83 -72.43
N SER A 158 19.60 10.09 -72.44
CA SER A 158 20.77 10.56 -71.70
C SER A 158 20.45 11.22 -70.35
N GLY A 159 19.17 11.23 -69.95
CA GLY A 159 18.60 12.14 -68.95
C GLY A 159 19.15 12.09 -67.53
N VAL A 160 20.04 11.15 -67.17
CA VAL A 160 20.87 11.24 -65.96
C VAL A 160 22.18 10.51 -66.23
N ASP A 161 23.29 11.26 -66.12
CA ASP A 161 24.69 10.89 -66.34
C ASP A 161 25.06 10.43 -67.76
N SER A 162 25.46 11.40 -68.57
CA SER A 162 26.41 11.15 -69.66
C SER A 162 27.59 10.34 -69.14
N CYS A 163 27.87 9.20 -69.77
CA CYS A 163 29.09 8.42 -69.55
C CYS A 163 30.32 9.34 -69.44
N PRO A 164 31.36 8.97 -68.67
CA PRO A 164 32.58 9.77 -68.52
C PRO A 164 33.20 10.25 -69.85
N ASP A 165 32.99 9.50 -70.94
CA ASP A 165 33.52 9.76 -72.28
C ASP A 165 32.61 10.58 -73.24
N GLN A 166 31.46 11.12 -72.80
CA GLN A 166 30.52 11.95 -73.58
C GLN A 166 30.01 11.41 -74.94
N ARG A 167 30.34 10.17 -75.35
CA ARG A 167 29.78 9.55 -76.57
C ARG A 167 28.44 8.87 -76.27
N ASN A 168 27.41 9.21 -77.05
CA ASN A 168 26.09 8.58 -76.96
C ASN A 168 26.17 7.07 -77.26
N PRO A 169 25.45 6.23 -76.48
CA PRO A 169 25.38 4.80 -76.75
C PRO A 169 24.70 4.52 -78.09
N LYS A 170 25.12 3.44 -78.77
CA LYS A 170 24.51 3.02 -80.04
C LYS A 170 23.27 2.14 -79.81
N SER A 171 23.15 1.48 -78.66
CA SER A 171 21.92 0.84 -78.22
C SER A 171 21.79 0.90 -76.70
N ALA A 172 20.55 0.93 -76.19
CA ALA A 172 20.24 1.00 -74.77
C ALA A 172 19.06 0.09 -74.42
N LEU A 173 19.12 -0.54 -73.26
CA LEU A 173 18.11 -1.44 -72.72
C LEU A 173 17.76 -1.06 -71.28
N TYR A 174 16.47 -0.95 -70.99
CA TYR A 174 15.94 -0.66 -69.66
C TYR A 174 14.96 -1.75 -69.27
N VAL A 175 15.30 -2.52 -68.23
CA VAL A 175 14.48 -3.63 -67.74
C VAL A 175 14.01 -3.33 -66.32
N PRO A 176 12.70 -3.35 -66.05
CA PRO A 176 12.18 -3.12 -64.70
C PRO A 176 12.45 -4.33 -63.80
N LEU A 177 12.73 -4.05 -62.52
CA LEU A 177 12.75 -5.02 -61.45
C LEU A 177 11.34 -5.11 -60.87
N CYS A 178 10.55 -6.10 -61.29
CA CYS A 178 9.15 -6.25 -60.91
C CYS A 178 8.96 -7.37 -59.89
N CYS A 179 8.24 -7.09 -58.79
CA CYS A 179 7.77 -8.12 -57.87
C CYS A 179 6.25 -8.03 -57.67
N THR A 180 5.63 -9.12 -57.21
CA THR A 180 4.19 -9.13 -56.93
C THR A 180 3.96 -9.02 -55.43
N LEU A 181 3.31 -7.93 -54.99
CA LEU A 181 2.95 -7.71 -53.60
C LEU A 181 1.42 -7.70 -53.45
N ARG A 182 0.86 -8.65 -52.68
CA ARG A 182 -0.60 -8.77 -52.45
C ARG A 182 -1.43 -8.74 -53.75
N GLY A 183 -0.93 -9.39 -54.80
CA GLY A 183 -1.59 -9.45 -56.11
C GLY A 183 -1.45 -8.21 -57.00
N LYS A 184 -0.67 -7.20 -56.59
CA LYS A 184 -0.34 -6.03 -57.42
C LYS A 184 1.13 -6.06 -57.85
N LEU A 185 1.40 -5.68 -59.10
CA LEU A 185 2.75 -5.53 -59.62
C LEU A 185 3.40 -4.28 -59.00
N VAL A 186 4.57 -4.44 -58.40
CA VAL A 186 5.36 -3.35 -57.81
C VAL A 186 6.74 -3.33 -58.46
N VAL A 187 7.13 -2.19 -59.01
CA VAL A 187 8.47 -1.99 -59.56
C VAL A 187 9.39 -1.53 -58.43
N VAL A 188 10.37 -2.35 -58.08
CA VAL A 188 11.34 -2.08 -57.00
C VAL A 188 12.63 -1.43 -57.51
N GLY A 189 12.83 -1.34 -58.82
CA GLY A 189 14.00 -0.75 -59.45
C GLY A 189 14.06 -0.92 -60.97
N VAL A 190 15.16 -0.52 -61.60
CA VAL A 190 15.40 -0.63 -63.05
C VAL A 190 16.86 -0.97 -63.32
N ILE A 191 17.08 -1.92 -64.24
CA ILE A 191 18.39 -2.22 -64.81
C ILE A 191 18.53 -1.44 -66.11
N GLN A 192 19.57 -0.62 -66.20
CA GLN A 192 19.93 0.13 -67.40
C GLN A 192 21.22 -0.45 -67.98
N ALA A 193 21.18 -0.94 -69.20
CA ALA A 193 22.34 -1.41 -69.95
C ALA A 193 22.53 -0.60 -71.22
N GLN A 194 23.80 -0.31 -71.56
CA GLN A 194 24.18 0.47 -72.72
C GLN A 194 25.30 -0.21 -73.49
N ASN A 195 25.17 -0.26 -74.82
CA ASN A 195 26.18 -0.77 -75.72
C ASN A 195 26.63 0.35 -76.68
N LYS A 196 27.94 0.64 -76.66
CA LYS A 196 28.58 1.69 -77.47
C LYS A 196 29.16 1.16 -78.79
N ALA A 197 29.37 -0.15 -78.89
CA ALA A 197 30.01 -0.76 -80.05
C ALA A 197 29.01 -0.94 -81.21
N GLU A 198 27.79 -1.40 -80.90
CA GLU A 198 26.82 -1.87 -81.88
C GLU A 198 25.44 -1.19 -81.76
N ALA A 199 24.80 -0.94 -82.91
CA ALA A 199 23.51 -0.25 -83.01
C ALA A 199 22.31 -1.11 -82.59
N ASN A 200 22.44 -2.44 -82.67
CA ASN A 200 21.48 -3.44 -82.22
C ASN A 200 22.19 -4.46 -81.31
N GLY A 201 23.01 -3.97 -80.38
CA GLY A 201 23.86 -4.81 -79.54
C GLY A 201 23.14 -5.56 -78.43
N PHE A 202 21.80 -5.54 -78.41
CA PHE A 202 20.95 -6.31 -77.50
C PHE A 202 19.94 -7.10 -78.34
N THR A 203 20.00 -8.42 -78.24
CA THR A 203 19.09 -9.34 -78.93
C THR A 203 17.80 -9.58 -78.13
N GLY A 204 16.79 -10.18 -78.75
CA GLY A 204 15.57 -10.56 -78.03
C GLY A 204 15.85 -11.53 -76.87
N ASP A 205 16.83 -12.41 -77.02
CA ASP A 205 17.24 -13.36 -75.98
C ASP A 205 17.90 -12.64 -74.78
N ASP A 206 18.67 -11.58 -75.03
CA ASP A 206 19.28 -10.75 -73.98
C ASP A 206 18.22 -10.04 -73.12
N VAL A 207 17.16 -9.54 -73.76
CA VAL A 207 16.03 -8.90 -73.07
C VAL A 207 15.32 -9.89 -72.15
N VAL A 208 15.09 -11.11 -72.64
CA VAL A 208 14.41 -12.16 -71.85
C VAL A 208 15.31 -12.65 -70.72
N ALA A 209 16.61 -12.86 -70.99
CA ALA A 209 17.62 -13.26 -70.03
C ALA A 209 17.70 -12.28 -68.84
N ILE A 210 17.78 -10.98 -69.12
CA ILE A 210 17.77 -9.96 -68.05
C ILE A 210 16.43 -9.88 -67.36
N SER A 211 15.30 -9.97 -68.07
CA SER A 211 13.99 -9.87 -67.44
C SER A 211 13.78 -10.96 -66.39
N VAL A 212 14.23 -12.19 -66.66
CA VAL A 212 14.18 -13.30 -65.70
C VAL A 212 15.04 -13.03 -64.47
N LEU A 213 16.26 -12.54 -64.69
CA LEU A 213 17.17 -12.19 -63.61
C LEU A 213 16.64 -11.00 -62.79
N ALA A 214 16.02 -10.03 -63.46
CA ALA A 214 15.39 -8.86 -62.85
C ALA A 214 14.21 -9.26 -61.95
N ASP A 215 13.29 -10.10 -62.44
CA ASP A 215 12.15 -10.61 -61.67
C ASP A 215 12.62 -11.35 -60.41
N THR A 216 13.62 -12.25 -60.56
CA THR A 216 14.18 -13.02 -59.44
C THR A 216 14.82 -12.11 -58.39
N CYS A 217 15.58 -11.09 -58.82
CA CYS A 217 16.20 -10.13 -57.92
C CYS A 217 15.19 -9.23 -57.21
N ALA A 218 14.10 -8.86 -57.89
CA ALA A 218 13.05 -8.04 -57.34
C ALA A 218 12.35 -8.72 -56.14
N GLU A 219 12.06 -10.02 -56.26
CA GLU A 219 11.46 -10.78 -55.15
C GLU A 219 12.42 -10.98 -53.97
N MET A 220 13.73 -11.13 -54.24
CA MET A 220 14.77 -11.24 -53.21
C MET A 220 14.95 -9.93 -52.43
N ILE A 221 15.03 -8.79 -53.11
CA ILE A 221 15.11 -7.47 -52.48
C ILE A 221 13.90 -7.23 -51.58
N GLN A 222 12.70 -7.62 -52.06
CA GLN A 222 11.47 -7.46 -51.28
C GLN A 222 11.43 -8.37 -50.04
N SER A 223 11.91 -9.61 -50.16
CA SER A 223 12.02 -10.54 -49.04
C SER A 223 12.99 -10.05 -47.96
N GLY A 224 14.13 -9.47 -48.37
CA GLY A 224 15.10 -8.85 -47.47
C GLY A 224 14.52 -7.68 -46.68
N ARG A 225 13.75 -6.80 -47.35
CA ARG A 225 13.05 -5.69 -46.68
C ARG A 225 12.06 -6.16 -45.62
N GLN A 226 11.20 -7.12 -45.97
CA GLN A 226 10.22 -7.67 -45.04
C GLN A 226 10.87 -8.29 -43.80
N LEU A 227 11.98 -9.02 -43.97
CA LEU A 227 12.74 -9.57 -42.85
C LEU A 227 13.30 -8.47 -41.96
N ASN A 228 13.91 -7.43 -42.54
CA ASN A 228 14.48 -6.33 -41.77
C ASN A 228 13.41 -5.58 -40.94
N THR A 229 12.26 -5.25 -41.55
CA THR A 229 11.13 -4.64 -40.83
C THR A 229 10.60 -5.56 -39.73
N THR A 230 10.50 -6.87 -39.99
CA THR A 230 10.04 -7.85 -39.00
C THR A 230 11.02 -7.98 -37.84
N THR A 231 12.33 -8.01 -38.11
CA THR A 231 13.37 -8.04 -37.08
C THR A 231 13.35 -6.76 -36.23
N GLN A 232 13.17 -5.60 -36.85
CA GLN A 232 13.02 -4.33 -36.10
C GLN A 232 11.77 -4.32 -35.21
N LEU A 233 10.62 -4.77 -35.73
CA LEU A 233 9.38 -4.90 -34.95
C LEU A 233 9.51 -5.93 -33.81
N MET A 234 10.24 -7.02 -34.05
CA MET A 234 10.47 -8.04 -33.03
C MET A 234 11.43 -7.54 -31.95
N MET A 235 12.49 -6.83 -32.29
CA MET A 235 13.40 -6.22 -31.31
C MET A 235 12.67 -5.18 -30.44
N THR A 236 11.90 -4.28 -31.05
CA THR A 236 11.09 -3.30 -30.30
C THR A 236 10.04 -3.97 -29.41
N GLY A 237 9.39 -5.05 -29.88
CA GLY A 237 8.49 -5.87 -29.08
C GLY A 237 9.19 -6.59 -27.93
N MET A 238 10.39 -7.11 -28.14
CA MET A 238 11.20 -7.75 -27.08
C MET A 238 11.63 -6.74 -26.01
N GLU A 239 12.03 -5.53 -26.39
CA GLU A 239 12.34 -4.45 -25.45
C GLU A 239 11.11 -4.05 -24.62
N ALA A 240 9.95 -3.90 -25.25
CA ALA A 240 8.70 -3.60 -24.55
C ALA A 240 8.28 -4.72 -23.58
N HIS A 241 8.48 -5.99 -23.97
CA HIS A 241 8.24 -7.14 -23.11
C HIS A 241 9.19 -7.15 -21.90
N ALA A 242 10.49 -6.92 -22.12
CA ALA A 242 11.48 -6.86 -21.05
C ALA A 242 11.18 -5.74 -20.05
N ARG A 243 10.75 -4.56 -20.52
CA ARG A 243 10.30 -3.45 -19.64
C ARG A 243 9.08 -3.85 -18.80
N SER A 244 8.07 -4.43 -19.43
CA SER A 244 6.84 -4.87 -18.75
C SER A 244 7.12 -5.92 -17.67
N GLU A 245 8.01 -6.87 -17.96
CA GLU A 245 8.44 -7.90 -17.00
C GLU A 245 9.18 -7.29 -15.80
N ALA A 246 10.08 -6.33 -16.04
CA ALA A 246 10.78 -5.61 -14.98
C ALA A 246 9.82 -4.85 -14.06
N MET A 247 8.82 -4.17 -14.63
CA MET A 247 7.75 -3.51 -13.85
C MET A 247 6.94 -4.50 -13.01
N LEU A 248 6.59 -5.67 -13.56
CA LEU A 248 5.84 -6.70 -12.82
C LEU A 248 6.66 -7.26 -11.65
N GLN A 249 7.97 -7.44 -11.81
CA GLN A 249 8.85 -7.86 -10.72
C GLN A 249 8.91 -6.82 -9.60
N VAL A 250 9.01 -5.53 -9.95
CA VAL A 250 8.96 -4.42 -8.99
C VAL A 250 7.63 -4.41 -8.25
N ALA A 251 6.50 -4.49 -8.97
CA ALA A 251 5.17 -4.46 -8.38
C ALA A 251 4.98 -5.61 -7.36
N ARG A 252 5.46 -6.82 -7.71
CA ARG A 252 5.45 -7.97 -6.79
C ARG A 252 6.32 -7.75 -5.57
N ALA A 253 7.53 -7.22 -5.75
CA ALA A 253 8.43 -6.94 -4.64
C ALA A 253 7.84 -5.87 -3.69
N LEU A 254 7.26 -4.80 -4.23
CA LEU A 254 6.60 -3.76 -3.44
C LEU A 254 5.36 -4.28 -2.70
N SER A 255 4.59 -5.18 -3.33
CA SER A 255 3.38 -5.74 -2.72
C SER A 255 3.68 -6.69 -1.55
N ASN A 256 4.88 -7.28 -1.50
CA ASN A 256 5.29 -8.17 -0.42
C ASN A 256 5.91 -7.43 0.77
N GLU A 257 6.27 -6.16 0.61
CA GLU A 257 6.84 -5.36 1.69
C GLU A 257 5.76 -4.84 2.64
N THR A 258 5.97 -5.07 3.93
CA THR A 258 5.04 -4.67 5.00
C THR A 258 5.59 -3.53 5.87
N THR A 259 6.83 -3.11 5.61
CA THR A 259 7.51 -2.05 6.35
C THR A 259 7.73 -0.85 5.45
N ILE A 260 7.56 0.35 6.00
CA ILE A 260 7.78 1.58 5.22
C ILE A 260 9.24 1.73 4.79
N THR A 261 10.19 1.34 5.64
CA THR A 261 11.63 1.39 5.32
C THR A 261 11.98 0.42 4.18
N GLY A 262 11.41 -0.79 4.18
CA GLY A 262 11.55 -1.75 3.09
C GLY A 262 10.99 -1.21 1.77
N ILE A 263 9.77 -0.66 1.79
CA ILE A 263 9.14 -0.03 0.61
C ILE A 263 9.99 1.11 0.06
N VAL A 264 10.41 2.04 0.92
CA VAL A 264 11.20 3.21 0.51
C VAL A 264 12.53 2.77 -0.10
N SER A 265 13.26 1.87 0.56
CA SER A 265 14.56 1.35 0.08
C SER A 265 14.43 0.63 -1.26
N LEU A 266 13.40 -0.19 -1.41
CA LEU A 266 13.13 -0.91 -2.66
C LEU A 266 12.81 0.07 -3.80
N ILE A 267 11.99 1.09 -3.54
CA ILE A 267 11.64 2.13 -4.52
C ILE A 267 12.90 2.84 -4.98
N THR A 268 13.69 3.39 -4.06
CA THR A 268 14.84 4.23 -4.43
C THR A 268 15.91 3.42 -5.15
N HIS A 269 16.18 2.20 -4.71
CA HIS A 269 17.16 1.33 -5.36
C HIS A 269 16.72 0.88 -6.76
N LYS A 270 15.43 0.54 -6.94
CA LYS A 270 14.93 0.10 -8.25
C LYS A 270 14.81 1.23 -9.26
N VAL A 271 14.38 2.42 -8.83
CA VAL A 271 14.36 3.61 -9.70
C VAL A 271 15.79 3.97 -10.13
N GLN A 272 16.75 3.90 -9.20
CA GLN A 272 18.15 4.16 -9.49
C GLN A 272 18.71 3.22 -10.58
N GLN A 273 18.40 1.92 -10.47
CA GLN A 273 18.79 0.90 -11.47
C GLN A 273 18.10 1.10 -12.82
N LEU A 274 16.78 1.34 -12.83
CA LEU A 274 15.97 1.40 -14.04
C LEU A 274 16.26 2.65 -14.88
N LEU A 275 16.39 3.81 -14.23
CA LEU A 275 16.63 5.09 -14.92
C LEU A 275 18.12 5.41 -15.11
N ALA A 276 19.01 4.60 -14.53
CA ALA A 276 20.46 4.83 -14.52
C ALA A 276 20.79 6.25 -14.01
N VAL A 277 20.31 6.56 -12.81
CA VAL A 277 20.53 7.86 -12.14
C VAL A 277 21.53 7.73 -11.00
N GLU A 278 22.24 8.80 -10.68
CA GLU A 278 23.23 8.79 -9.60
C GLU A 278 22.59 8.77 -8.21
N ARG A 279 21.38 9.35 -8.07
CA ARG A 279 20.66 9.43 -6.80
C ARG A 279 19.15 9.36 -7.00
N CYS A 280 18.47 8.70 -6.05
CA CYS A 280 17.01 8.67 -5.96
C CYS A 280 16.58 9.01 -4.54
N THR A 281 15.57 9.87 -4.39
CA THR A 281 14.99 10.27 -3.10
C THR A 281 13.47 10.19 -3.14
N LEU A 282 12.87 9.76 -2.04
CA LEU A 282 11.42 9.60 -1.90
C LEU A 282 10.93 10.45 -0.72
N PHE A 283 9.99 11.34 -1.00
CA PHE A 283 9.30 12.18 -0.03
C PHE A 283 7.88 11.65 0.16
N LEU A 284 7.42 11.56 1.41
CA LEU A 284 6.06 11.14 1.74
C LEU A 284 5.30 12.29 2.41
N VAL A 285 4.04 12.49 2.04
CA VAL A 285 3.19 13.50 2.69
C VAL A 285 2.73 12.97 4.05
N ASP A 286 2.92 13.72 5.14
CA ASP A 286 2.40 13.32 6.44
C ASP A 286 0.86 13.48 6.50
N PRO A 287 0.09 12.42 6.79
CA PRO A 287 -1.36 12.52 6.92
C PRO A 287 -1.84 13.30 8.15
N MET A 288 -1.05 13.41 9.23
CA MET A 288 -1.41 14.12 10.46
C MET A 288 -1.02 15.59 10.43
N ALA A 289 0.09 15.89 9.76
CA ALA A 289 0.54 17.24 9.46
C ALA A 289 0.51 17.42 7.94
N ALA A 290 -0.69 17.58 7.36
CA ALA A 290 -0.93 17.64 5.90
C ALA A 290 -0.11 18.70 5.12
N HIS A 291 0.72 19.49 5.82
CA HIS A 291 1.61 20.51 5.29
C HIS A 291 3.09 20.10 5.33
N ASP A 292 3.43 18.92 5.82
CA ASP A 292 4.81 18.44 5.97
C ASP A 292 5.12 17.28 5.02
N LEU A 293 6.31 17.34 4.43
CA LEU A 293 6.95 16.25 3.72
C LEU A 293 7.95 15.55 4.63
N VAL A 294 7.91 14.22 4.60
CA VAL A 294 8.72 13.34 5.44
C VAL A 294 9.67 12.55 4.56
N ILE A 295 10.94 12.57 4.93
CA ILE A 295 12.01 11.76 4.32
C ILE A 295 12.51 10.77 5.35
N TRP A 296 12.65 9.51 4.96
CA TRP A 296 13.18 8.45 5.83
C TRP A 296 14.69 8.35 5.74
N LYS A 297 15.33 8.24 6.90
CA LYS A 297 16.79 8.32 7.00
C LYS A 297 17.55 7.19 6.29
N GLU A 298 16.92 6.02 6.17
CA GLU A 298 17.53 4.85 5.56
C GLU A 298 17.20 4.72 4.06
N GLY A 299 16.38 5.63 3.52
CA GLY A 299 15.77 5.49 2.21
C GLY A 299 16.52 6.10 1.03
N SER A 300 17.47 7.00 1.26
CA SER A 300 18.16 7.74 0.20
C SER A 300 19.41 7.01 -0.27
N THR A 301 19.54 6.71 -1.57
CA THR A 301 20.68 5.98 -2.15
C THR A 301 21.42 6.83 -3.17
N GLY A 302 22.77 6.83 -3.13
CA GLY A 302 23.61 7.54 -4.11
C GLY A 302 25.07 7.08 -4.11
N ILE A 303 25.79 7.31 -5.22
CA ILE A 303 27.16 6.82 -5.47
C ILE A 303 28.23 7.62 -4.69
N GLN A 304 27.90 8.82 -4.20
CA GLN A 304 28.70 9.57 -3.23
C GLN A 304 27.95 9.75 -1.90
N LEU A 305 28.64 9.40 -0.81
CA LEU A 305 28.14 9.09 0.52
C LEU A 305 27.62 10.28 1.36
N SER A 306 27.84 11.54 0.97
CA SER A 306 27.68 12.71 1.86
C SER A 306 26.26 13.01 2.35
N PHE A 307 25.25 12.99 1.47
CA PHE A 307 23.85 13.23 1.87
C PHE A 307 23.24 12.02 2.57
N ALA A 308 23.56 10.80 2.11
CA ALA A 308 23.09 9.57 2.75
C ALA A 308 23.67 9.42 4.17
N ASP A 309 24.92 9.81 4.39
CA ASP A 309 25.57 9.82 5.71
C ASP A 309 24.93 10.85 6.64
N TRP A 310 24.65 12.05 6.14
CA TRP A 310 23.92 13.07 6.91
C TRP A 310 22.54 12.59 7.32
N VAL A 311 21.78 12.09 6.35
CA VAL A 311 20.45 11.55 6.55
C VAL A 311 20.51 10.37 7.54
N ARG A 312 21.50 9.47 7.47
CA ARG A 312 21.72 8.38 8.45
C ARG A 312 22.25 8.85 9.82
N GLY A 313 22.49 10.14 10.01
CA GLY A 313 23.00 10.70 11.27
C GLY A 313 24.48 10.45 11.53
N VAL A 314 25.25 10.10 10.50
CA VAL A 314 26.71 9.91 10.55
C VAL A 314 27.42 11.27 10.61
N THR A 315 26.83 12.31 10.00
CA THR A 315 27.29 13.70 10.09
C THR A 315 26.24 14.60 10.78
N PRO A 316 26.65 15.64 11.53
CA PRO A 316 25.72 16.53 12.22
C PRO A 316 24.75 17.20 11.25
N ALA A 317 23.52 17.46 11.69
CA ALA A 317 22.59 18.21 10.86
C ALA A 317 23.01 19.67 10.71
N PRO A 318 23.07 20.21 9.48
CA PRO A 318 23.25 21.64 9.29
C PRO A 318 22.10 22.39 9.96
N ASP A 319 22.36 23.62 10.42
CA ASP A 319 21.34 24.49 11.03
C ASP A 319 20.26 24.83 9.99
N LEU A 320 19.23 24.01 9.94
CA LEU A 320 18.22 24.03 8.91
C LEU A 320 16.81 24.15 9.53
N PRO A 321 15.84 24.77 8.82
CA PRO A 321 14.55 25.16 9.38
C PRO A 321 13.52 24.01 9.52
N PHE A 322 13.96 22.77 9.74
CA PHE A 322 13.10 21.58 9.82
C PHE A 322 13.43 20.69 11.01
N THR A 323 12.43 19.90 11.42
CA THR A 323 12.55 19.00 12.57
C THR A 323 13.15 17.66 12.14
N SER A 324 14.18 17.22 12.86
CA SER A 324 14.83 15.93 12.66
C SER A 324 14.58 15.04 13.88
N ASN A 325 13.97 13.88 13.65
CA ASN A 325 13.87 12.80 14.64
C ASN A 325 14.92 11.72 14.35
N SER A 326 15.05 10.73 15.22
CA SER A 326 16.06 9.65 15.09
C SER A 326 15.99 8.89 13.76
N ARG A 327 14.82 8.86 13.08
CA ARG A 327 14.59 8.09 11.85
C ARG A 327 14.07 8.89 10.64
N GLU A 328 13.73 10.15 10.81
CA GLU A 328 13.05 10.95 9.76
C GLU A 328 13.44 12.43 9.78
N ILE A 329 13.31 13.07 8.62
CA ILE A 329 13.47 14.52 8.42
C ILE A 329 12.12 15.05 7.91
N ARG A 330 11.61 16.13 8.52
CA ARG A 330 10.28 16.69 8.24
C ARG A 330 10.38 18.13 7.74
N MET A 331 9.86 18.41 6.57
CA MET A 331 9.99 19.72 5.91
C MET A 331 8.62 20.30 5.56
N PRO A 332 8.34 21.57 5.89
CA PRO A 332 7.12 22.23 5.44
C PRO A 332 7.07 22.28 3.90
N MET A 333 5.92 21.94 3.32
CA MET A 333 5.70 21.87 1.87
C MET A 333 6.03 23.18 1.15
N GLU A 334 5.78 24.33 1.77
CA GLU A 334 6.10 25.64 1.20
C GLU A 334 7.61 25.88 1.04
N LYS A 335 8.42 25.27 1.91
CA LYS A 335 9.88 25.41 1.94
C LYS A 335 10.59 24.25 1.25
N ALA A 336 9.85 23.28 0.72
CA ALA A 336 10.38 22.06 0.10
C ALA A 336 10.71 22.21 -1.40
N GLY A 337 10.87 23.44 -1.91
CA GLY A 337 11.37 23.71 -3.27
C GLY A 337 10.59 22.99 -4.37
N ILE A 338 11.32 22.20 -5.18
CA ILE A 338 10.78 21.43 -6.32
C ILE A 338 9.80 20.35 -5.84
N ALA A 339 10.17 19.50 -4.88
CA ALA A 339 9.27 18.50 -4.30
C ALA A 339 7.97 19.13 -3.79
N GLY A 340 8.07 20.24 -3.03
CA GLY A 340 6.90 20.97 -2.53
C GLY A 340 6.01 21.56 -3.62
N HIS A 341 6.59 21.98 -4.75
CA HIS A 341 5.81 22.40 -5.92
C HIS A 341 5.06 21.23 -6.55
N VAL A 342 5.72 20.10 -6.80
CA VAL A 342 5.13 18.90 -7.41
C VAL A 342 4.02 18.31 -6.55
N VAL A 343 4.13 18.33 -5.21
CA VAL A 343 3.03 17.88 -4.34
C VAL A 343 1.82 18.81 -4.45
N ARG A 344 2.02 20.12 -4.58
CA ARG A 344 0.91 21.10 -4.64
C ARG A 344 0.21 21.12 -6.00
N THR A 345 0.96 21.06 -7.10
CA THR A 345 0.39 21.07 -8.45
C THR A 345 -0.02 19.67 -8.88
N GLY A 346 0.70 18.66 -8.41
CA GLY A 346 0.61 17.28 -8.90
C GLY A 346 1.16 17.09 -10.31
N GLU A 347 1.83 18.09 -10.88
CA GLU A 347 2.41 17.96 -12.21
C GLU A 347 3.84 17.43 -12.10
N LYS A 348 4.19 16.46 -12.96
CA LYS A 348 5.57 15.97 -13.07
C LYS A 348 6.47 17.06 -13.62
N LEU A 349 7.72 17.10 -13.17
CA LEU A 349 8.72 18.07 -13.64
C LEU A 349 9.98 17.36 -14.13
N CYS A 350 10.35 17.65 -15.38
CA CYS A 350 11.60 17.24 -15.99
C CYS A 350 12.49 18.48 -16.15
N ILE A 351 13.52 18.60 -15.31
CA ILE A 351 14.39 19.77 -15.23
C ILE A 351 15.77 19.40 -15.78
N ARG A 352 16.16 20.08 -16.86
CA ARG A 352 17.45 19.83 -17.54
C ARG A 352 18.63 20.51 -16.86
N ASP A 353 18.39 21.68 -16.27
CA ASP A 353 19.36 22.45 -15.49
C ASP A 353 18.71 22.92 -14.20
N LEU A 354 19.09 22.29 -13.09
CA LEU A 354 18.57 22.61 -11.76
C LEU A 354 18.99 23.99 -11.26
N TYR A 355 20.19 24.46 -11.62
CA TYR A 355 20.70 25.75 -11.16
C TYR A 355 19.99 26.93 -11.84
N ALA A 356 19.36 26.68 -12.99
CA ALA A 356 18.51 27.65 -13.67
C ALA A 356 17.08 27.72 -13.10
N ASP A 357 16.64 26.73 -12.31
CA ASP A 357 15.28 26.70 -11.76
C ASP A 357 15.18 27.51 -10.45
N ALA A 358 14.31 28.52 -10.42
CA ALA A 358 14.11 29.38 -9.24
C ALA A 358 13.60 28.64 -7.99
N ARG A 359 13.05 27.43 -8.14
CA ARG A 359 12.55 26.60 -7.03
C ARG A 359 13.65 25.72 -6.44
N PHE A 360 14.79 25.59 -7.11
CA PHE A 360 15.93 24.83 -6.63
C PHE A 360 16.66 25.62 -5.52
N ASN A 361 17.10 24.92 -4.48
CA ASN A 361 17.91 25.50 -3.43
C ASN A 361 19.35 24.96 -3.50
N PRO A 362 20.32 25.74 -4.02
CA PRO A 362 21.71 25.29 -4.18
C PRO A 362 22.47 25.08 -2.86
N GLU A 363 21.93 25.54 -1.73
CA GLU A 363 22.57 25.39 -0.42
C GLU A 363 22.78 23.91 -0.08
N TRP A 364 21.86 23.05 -0.51
CA TRP A 364 21.93 21.60 -0.31
C TRP A 364 23.13 20.95 -1.01
N ASP A 365 23.38 21.33 -2.25
CA ASP A 365 24.55 20.88 -3.00
C ASP A 365 25.84 21.36 -2.34
N ARG A 366 25.86 22.61 -1.85
CA ARG A 366 27.04 23.18 -1.18
C ARG A 366 27.37 22.47 0.13
N GLN A 367 26.36 22.15 0.93
CA GLN A 367 26.54 21.48 2.23
C GLN A 367 26.89 20.00 2.08
N THR A 368 26.35 19.34 1.05
CA THR A 368 26.61 17.92 0.81
C THR A 368 27.82 17.68 -0.10
N GLY A 369 28.33 18.69 -0.80
CA GLY A 369 29.35 18.51 -1.83
C GLY A 369 28.90 17.70 -3.04
N PHE A 370 27.59 17.46 -3.18
CA PHE A 370 26.98 16.82 -4.34
C PHE A 370 26.60 17.89 -5.38
N THR A 371 26.67 17.56 -6.67
CA THR A 371 26.29 18.51 -7.74
C THR A 371 25.12 17.96 -8.53
N SER A 372 23.97 18.60 -8.38
CA SER A 372 22.71 18.23 -9.03
C SER A 372 22.58 18.97 -10.37
N ARG A 373 22.72 18.24 -11.50
CA ARG A 373 22.68 18.77 -12.87
C ARG A 373 21.27 18.75 -13.45
N ASN A 374 20.65 17.57 -13.50
CA ASN A 374 19.31 17.36 -14.02
C ASN A 374 18.48 16.52 -13.04
N MET A 375 17.15 16.70 -13.08
CA MET A 375 16.21 16.03 -12.18
C MET A 375 14.91 15.69 -12.90
N LEU A 376 14.39 14.51 -12.59
CA LEU A 376 13.02 14.12 -12.89
C LEU A 376 12.28 13.94 -11.57
N CYS A 377 11.23 14.73 -11.37
CA CYS A 377 10.43 14.77 -10.15
C CYS A 377 9.00 14.33 -10.47
N MET A 378 8.55 13.23 -9.85
CA MET A 378 7.30 12.55 -10.18
C MET A 378 6.40 12.43 -8.94
N PRO A 379 5.12 12.88 -9.01
CA PRO A 379 4.18 12.72 -7.91
C PRO A 379 3.67 11.28 -7.79
N LEU A 380 3.48 10.84 -6.56
CA LEU A 380 2.85 9.56 -6.22
C LEU A 380 1.36 9.77 -6.00
N ARG A 381 0.58 9.46 -7.03
CA ARG A 381 -0.86 9.65 -7.05
C ARG A 381 -1.57 8.34 -6.75
N THR A 382 -2.51 8.37 -5.81
CA THR A 382 -3.42 7.25 -5.55
C THR A 382 -4.49 7.18 -6.64
N PHE A 383 -5.25 6.08 -6.67
CA PHE A 383 -6.41 5.93 -7.58
C PHE A 383 -7.48 7.02 -7.38
N LYS A 384 -7.53 7.64 -6.19
CA LYS A 384 -8.46 8.73 -5.86
C LYS A 384 -7.96 10.11 -6.31
N GLY A 385 -6.75 10.18 -6.86
CA GLY A 385 -6.09 11.43 -7.25
C GLY A 385 -5.31 12.12 -6.13
N GLU A 386 -5.34 11.59 -4.90
CA GLU A 386 -4.59 12.14 -3.77
C GLU A 386 -3.08 11.88 -3.93
N ILE A 387 -2.26 12.88 -3.61
CA ILE A 387 -0.80 12.77 -3.67
C ILE A 387 -0.28 12.29 -2.31
N VAL A 388 0.32 11.10 -2.29
CA VAL A 388 0.88 10.49 -1.07
C VAL A 388 2.37 10.76 -0.89
N GLY A 389 3.04 11.28 -1.91
CA GLY A 389 4.47 11.55 -1.91
C GLY A 389 5.01 11.97 -3.28
N VAL A 390 6.33 12.09 -3.38
CA VAL A 390 7.06 12.46 -4.60
C VAL A 390 8.36 11.66 -4.69
N ILE A 391 8.69 11.18 -5.89
CA ILE A 391 9.99 10.57 -6.22
C ILE A 391 10.83 11.59 -6.98
N GLU A 392 12.08 11.77 -6.56
CA GLU A 392 13.09 12.57 -7.25
C GLU A 392 14.22 11.66 -7.75
N ALA A 393 14.46 11.68 -9.04
CA ALA A 393 15.58 11.01 -9.70
C ALA A 393 16.56 12.09 -10.18
N ILE A 394 17.81 12.04 -9.71
CA ILE A 394 18.79 13.12 -9.90
C ILE A 394 20.03 12.59 -10.61
N ASN A 395 20.52 13.38 -11.57
CA ASN A 395 21.69 13.11 -12.42
C ASN A 395 21.57 11.80 -13.19
N LYS A 396 20.98 11.86 -14.37
CA LYS A 396 21.06 10.76 -15.33
C LYS A 396 22.50 10.55 -15.80
N ASP A 397 22.92 9.28 -15.92
CA ASP A 397 24.27 8.90 -16.34
C ASP A 397 24.63 9.59 -17.68
N ALA A 398 25.79 10.23 -17.70
CA ALA A 398 26.26 11.12 -18.78
C ALA A 398 26.36 10.44 -20.16
N ARG A 399 26.33 9.09 -20.22
CA ARG A 399 26.34 8.33 -21.47
C ARG A 399 24.99 8.29 -22.21
N LYS A 400 23.88 8.71 -21.59
CA LYS A 400 22.50 8.46 -22.08
C LYS A 400 21.63 9.72 -22.32
N GLU A 401 22.24 10.89 -22.54
CA GLU A 401 21.53 12.19 -22.68
C GLU A 401 20.66 12.56 -21.44
N SER A 402 19.99 13.72 -21.48
CA SER A 402 19.03 14.14 -20.44
C SER A 402 17.82 13.20 -20.37
N PHE A 403 17.00 13.32 -19.33
CA PHE A 403 15.74 12.58 -19.24
C PHE A 403 14.88 12.77 -20.52
N ASN A 404 14.35 11.68 -21.05
CA ASN A 404 13.51 11.64 -22.24
C ASN A 404 12.08 11.17 -21.90
N GLU A 405 11.16 11.24 -22.86
CA GLU A 405 9.76 10.82 -22.66
C GLU A 405 9.64 9.37 -22.16
N GLY A 406 10.52 8.47 -22.62
CA GLY A 406 10.53 7.09 -22.16
C GLY A 406 10.93 6.93 -20.69
N ASP A 407 11.78 7.81 -20.15
CA ASP A 407 12.09 7.85 -18.72
C ASP A 407 10.91 8.35 -17.90
N GLU A 408 10.20 9.37 -18.43
CA GLU A 408 9.01 9.91 -17.79
C GLU A 408 7.92 8.85 -17.70
N ASP A 409 7.62 8.14 -18.79
CA ASP A 409 6.63 7.07 -18.83
C ASP A 409 6.99 5.91 -17.89
N LEU A 410 8.27 5.55 -17.84
CA LEU A 410 8.75 4.48 -16.98
C LEU A 410 8.61 4.87 -15.50
N LEU A 411 9.02 6.09 -15.14
CA LEU A 411 8.90 6.57 -13.76
C LEU A 411 7.45 6.79 -13.36
N GLU A 412 6.59 7.24 -14.28
CA GLU A 412 5.16 7.44 -14.04
C GLU A 412 4.47 6.12 -13.71
N THR A 413 4.75 5.08 -14.49
CA THR A 413 4.23 3.73 -14.23
C THR A 413 4.75 3.19 -12.89
N PHE A 414 6.03 3.41 -12.59
CA PHE A 414 6.62 3.01 -11.31
C PHE A 414 5.98 3.76 -10.14
N ALA A 415 5.79 5.07 -10.28
CA ALA A 415 5.19 5.94 -9.28
C ALA A 415 3.76 5.50 -8.94
N ALA A 416 2.97 5.06 -9.93
CA ALA A 416 1.65 4.49 -9.68
C ALA A 416 1.70 3.25 -8.78
N HIS A 417 2.62 2.31 -9.04
CA HIS A 417 2.77 1.11 -8.21
C HIS A 417 3.29 1.42 -6.80
N ALA A 418 4.24 2.36 -6.70
CA ALA A 418 4.76 2.85 -5.42
C ALA A 418 3.65 3.50 -4.59
N ALA A 419 2.79 4.33 -5.21
CA ALA A 419 1.66 4.95 -4.54
C ALA A 419 0.68 3.91 -3.96
N ILE A 420 0.41 2.82 -4.69
CA ILE A 420 -0.41 1.70 -4.21
C ILE A 420 0.25 1.02 -3.01
N ALA A 421 1.54 0.71 -3.08
CA ALA A 421 2.26 0.06 -1.98
C ALA A 421 2.29 0.91 -0.70
N ILE A 422 2.55 2.22 -0.84
CA ILE A 422 2.50 3.17 0.28
C ILE A 422 1.09 3.28 0.85
N GLY A 423 0.06 3.33 0.00
CA GLY A 423 -1.34 3.32 0.41
C GLY A 423 -1.70 2.07 1.22
N ASN A 424 -1.31 0.89 0.74
CA ASN A 424 -1.52 -0.39 1.42
C ASN A 424 -0.80 -0.43 2.77
N TYR A 425 0.45 0.03 2.84
CA TYR A 425 1.17 0.15 4.11
C TYR A 425 0.45 1.04 5.11
N ARG A 426 0.01 2.24 4.69
CA ARG A 426 -0.73 3.16 5.58
C ARG A 426 -2.02 2.53 6.11
N LEU A 427 -2.72 1.77 5.27
CA LEU A 427 -3.94 1.07 5.64
C LEU A 427 -3.65 -0.04 6.65
N LEU A 428 -2.62 -0.85 6.41
CA LEU A 428 -2.17 -1.89 7.34
C LEU A 428 -1.68 -1.32 8.67
N ASP A 429 -0.92 -0.23 8.66
CA ASP A 429 -0.42 0.43 9.86
C ASP A 429 -1.58 1.01 10.69
N GLY A 430 -2.54 1.65 10.04
CA GLY A 430 -3.78 2.13 10.68
C GLY A 430 -4.58 0.98 11.31
N MET A 431 -4.74 -0.14 10.61
CA MET A 431 -5.40 -1.33 11.16
C MET A 431 -4.66 -1.89 12.38
N LYS A 432 -3.33 -1.99 12.33
CA LYS A 432 -2.51 -2.45 13.47
C LYS A 432 -2.68 -1.55 14.70
N ARG A 433 -2.68 -0.22 14.51
CA ARG A 433 -2.91 0.73 15.61
C ARG A 433 -4.30 0.57 16.22
N ASN A 434 -5.33 0.44 15.38
CA ASN A 434 -6.70 0.22 15.85
C ASN A 434 -6.86 -1.11 16.60
N LEU A 435 -6.20 -2.17 16.13
CA LEU A 435 -6.19 -3.47 16.79
C LEU A 435 -5.50 -3.38 18.16
N ALA A 436 -4.30 -2.79 18.22
CA ALA A 436 -3.59 -2.59 19.49
C ALA A 436 -4.40 -1.76 20.49
N GLN A 437 -5.09 -0.72 20.00
CA GLN A 437 -6.02 0.07 20.83
C GLN A 437 -7.20 -0.77 21.32
N SER A 438 -7.78 -1.61 20.45
CA SER A 438 -8.90 -2.49 20.81
C SER A 438 -8.49 -3.55 21.83
N ASP A 439 -7.32 -4.18 21.65
CA ASP A 439 -6.77 -5.17 22.57
C ASP A 439 -6.50 -4.56 23.95
N ALA A 440 -5.95 -3.35 24.00
CA ALA A 440 -5.75 -2.61 25.25
C ALA A 440 -7.08 -2.33 25.98
N ILE A 441 -8.12 -1.93 25.24
CA ILE A 441 -9.45 -1.70 25.81
C ILE A 441 -10.08 -3.01 26.29
N LEU A 442 -9.93 -4.11 25.55
CA LEU A 442 -10.45 -5.43 25.94
C LEU A 442 -9.75 -5.99 27.18
N GLU A 443 -8.43 -5.82 27.30
CA GLU A 443 -7.68 -6.21 28.49
C GLU A 443 -8.22 -5.48 29.73
N VAL A 444 -8.42 -4.16 29.61
CA VAL A 444 -9.05 -3.34 30.66
C VAL A 444 -10.46 -3.84 30.97
N THR A 445 -11.29 -4.05 29.95
CA THR A 445 -12.70 -4.46 30.12
C THR A 445 -12.79 -5.81 30.83
N ASN A 446 -11.92 -6.76 30.50
CA ASN A 446 -11.84 -8.05 31.19
C ASN A 446 -11.38 -7.94 32.64
N ALA A 447 -10.44 -7.04 32.95
CA ALA A 447 -10.00 -6.78 34.31
C ALA A 447 -11.13 -6.16 35.15
N LEU A 448 -11.89 -5.22 34.57
CA LEU A 448 -13.00 -4.54 35.25
C LEU A 448 -14.22 -5.45 35.45
N SER A 449 -14.57 -6.29 34.46
CA SER A 449 -15.79 -7.12 34.49
C SER A 449 -15.75 -8.26 35.51
N LYS A 450 -14.56 -8.66 35.98
CA LYS A 450 -14.39 -9.73 36.97
C LYS A 450 -14.60 -9.27 38.41
N GLU A 451 -14.57 -7.96 38.65
CA GLU A 451 -14.65 -7.42 39.99
C GLU A 451 -16.10 -7.03 40.32
N LEU A 452 -16.63 -7.55 41.41
CA LEU A 452 -18.01 -7.31 41.87
C LEU A 452 -18.07 -6.34 43.04
N LYS A 453 -16.92 -6.01 43.65
CA LYS A 453 -16.84 -5.03 44.73
C LYS A 453 -16.45 -3.67 44.16
N LEU A 454 -17.33 -2.69 44.35
CA LEU A 454 -17.08 -1.30 43.95
C LEU A 454 -15.75 -0.76 44.51
N GLY A 455 -15.42 -1.17 45.74
CA GLY A 455 -14.14 -1.00 46.42
C GLY A 455 -12.91 -1.24 45.52
N SER A 456 -12.72 -2.51 45.23
CA SER A 456 -11.60 -3.03 44.43
C SER A 456 -11.66 -2.56 42.98
N LEU A 457 -12.87 -2.40 42.41
CA LEU A 457 -13.04 -1.96 41.03
C LEU A 457 -12.44 -0.58 40.80
N VAL A 458 -12.72 0.37 41.70
CA VAL A 458 -12.18 1.73 41.60
C VAL A 458 -10.66 1.74 41.70
N GLU A 459 -10.06 0.91 42.56
CA GLU A 459 -8.60 0.79 42.67
C GLU A 459 -7.96 0.25 41.38
N ILE A 460 -8.61 -0.72 40.72
CA ILE A 460 -8.18 -1.22 39.40
C ILE A 460 -8.27 -0.11 38.34
N ILE A 461 -9.37 0.64 38.31
CA ILE A 461 -9.56 1.78 37.39
C ILE A 461 -8.43 2.80 37.57
N VAL A 462 -8.17 3.20 38.81
CA VAL A 462 -7.17 4.23 39.15
C VAL A 462 -5.78 3.80 38.70
N ARG A 463 -5.33 2.59 39.05
CA ARG A 463 -4.02 2.07 38.64
C ARG A 463 -3.89 1.96 37.12
N LYS A 464 -4.92 1.44 36.43
CA LYS A 464 -4.88 1.27 34.97
C LYS A 464 -4.86 2.63 34.26
N VAL A 465 -5.65 3.60 34.69
CA VAL A 465 -5.63 4.97 34.13
C VAL A 465 -4.32 5.68 34.42
N GLN A 466 -3.74 5.52 35.61
CA GLN A 466 -2.43 6.08 35.94
C GLN A 466 -1.34 5.59 35.00
N ASN A 467 -1.32 4.30 34.70
CA ASN A 467 -0.36 3.69 33.78
C ASN A 467 -0.64 4.06 32.33
N LEU A 468 -1.91 4.02 31.90
CA LEU A 468 -2.32 4.32 30.53
C LEU A 468 -1.96 5.76 30.14
N LEU A 469 -2.26 6.71 31.02
CA LEU A 469 -2.04 8.14 30.75
C LEU A 469 -0.72 8.66 31.32
N ASN A 470 0.11 7.82 31.96
CA ASN A 470 1.40 8.20 32.54
C ASN A 470 1.32 9.47 33.40
N VAL A 471 0.48 9.43 34.43
CA VAL A 471 0.17 10.57 35.32
C VAL A 471 0.65 10.31 36.75
N GLU A 472 0.74 11.35 37.56
CA GLU A 472 1.15 11.22 38.96
C GLU A 472 -0.01 10.71 39.81
N ARG A 473 -1.22 11.27 39.65
CA ARG A 473 -2.39 10.90 40.46
C ARG A 473 -3.64 10.73 39.60
N CYS A 474 -4.51 9.83 40.05
CA CYS A 474 -5.84 9.64 39.50
C CYS A 474 -6.81 9.43 40.66
N THR A 475 -7.97 10.06 40.59
CA THR A 475 -9.01 9.99 41.60
C THR A 475 -10.33 9.74 40.91
N VAL A 476 -11.12 8.79 41.43
CA VAL A 476 -12.46 8.50 40.94
C VAL A 476 -13.45 8.83 42.04
N PHE A 477 -14.39 9.70 41.73
CA PHE A 477 -15.51 10.04 42.59
C PHE A 477 -16.76 9.29 42.11
N ILE A 478 -17.47 8.66 43.03
CA ILE A 478 -18.72 7.95 42.77
C ILE A 478 -19.90 8.85 43.17
N CYS A 479 -20.91 8.96 42.31
CA CYS A 479 -22.07 9.85 42.53
C CYS A 479 -23.14 9.20 43.41
N ASP A 480 -23.38 9.70 44.61
CA ASP A 480 -24.48 9.28 45.48
C ASP A 480 -25.63 10.31 45.42
N ARG A 481 -26.58 10.06 44.51
CA ARG A 481 -27.72 10.96 44.30
C ARG A 481 -28.71 11.00 45.45
N ALA A 482 -28.71 10.01 46.34
CA ALA A 482 -29.60 10.04 47.50
C ALA A 482 -29.16 11.08 48.53
N LYS A 483 -27.85 11.39 48.57
CA LYS A 483 -27.24 12.35 49.50
C LYS A 483 -26.73 13.62 48.82
N ASP A 484 -26.87 13.71 47.49
CA ASP A 484 -26.37 14.81 46.65
C ASP A 484 -24.87 15.09 46.83
N ASP A 485 -24.10 14.01 46.96
CA ASP A 485 -22.65 14.07 47.17
C ASP A 485 -21.85 13.13 46.26
N LEU A 486 -20.58 13.48 46.10
CA LEU A 486 -19.55 12.69 45.46
C LEU A 486 -18.69 12.07 46.56
N PHE A 487 -18.48 10.76 46.50
CA PHE A 487 -17.64 10.07 47.48
C PHE A 487 -16.51 9.27 46.81
N THR A 488 -15.37 9.20 47.49
CA THR A 488 -14.22 8.36 47.13
C THR A 488 -13.61 7.80 48.41
N THR A 489 -12.91 6.67 48.37
CA THR A 489 -12.16 6.20 49.55
C THR A 489 -10.70 6.64 49.51
N SER A 490 -10.08 6.80 50.68
CA SER A 490 -8.65 7.16 50.81
C SER A 490 -7.74 6.09 50.17
N SER A 491 -8.13 4.81 50.27
CA SER A 491 -7.49 3.68 49.57
C SER A 491 -7.65 3.69 48.03
N MET A 492 -8.58 4.48 47.49
CA MET A 492 -8.89 4.56 46.05
C MET A 492 -8.19 5.72 45.34
N SER A 493 -7.55 6.66 46.04
CA SER A 493 -7.09 7.93 45.44
C SER A 493 -5.57 8.02 45.20
N PHE A 494 -4.78 7.09 45.77
CA PHE A 494 -3.31 7.16 45.71
C PHE A 494 -2.72 5.78 45.44
N GLY A 495 -2.26 5.55 44.21
CA GLY A 495 -1.59 4.31 43.79
C GLY A 495 -0.29 3.96 44.55
N ASP A 496 0.19 4.84 45.44
CA ASP A 496 1.49 4.72 46.13
C ASP A 496 1.37 4.53 47.66
N GLY A 497 0.20 4.16 48.20
CA GLY A 497 0.08 3.78 49.62
C GLY A 497 0.21 4.92 50.63
N LEU A 498 0.22 6.18 50.18
CA LEU A 498 0.13 7.36 51.05
C LEU A 498 -1.32 7.55 51.50
N ALA A 499 -1.68 6.90 52.61
CA ALA A 499 -2.91 7.20 53.34
C ALA A 499 -2.85 8.64 53.85
N LEU A 500 -3.84 9.46 53.50
CA LEU A 500 -4.04 10.76 54.15
C LEU A 500 -4.41 10.51 55.62
N PRO A 501 -3.81 11.21 56.58
CA PRO A 501 -4.26 11.15 57.97
C PRO A 501 -5.63 11.85 58.08
N ILE A 502 -6.71 11.07 58.02
CA ILE A 502 -8.06 11.56 58.33
C ILE A 502 -8.33 11.24 59.81
N PRO A 503 -8.53 12.25 60.68
CA PRO A 503 -8.87 12.01 62.06
C PRO A 503 -10.37 11.68 62.15
N ASN A 504 -10.70 10.39 62.29
CA ASN A 504 -11.75 9.82 63.17
C ASN A 504 -12.18 8.42 62.71
N ASP A 505 -12.50 7.56 63.69
CA ASP A 505 -12.80 6.12 63.64
C ASP A 505 -14.06 5.68 62.84
N THR A 506 -14.37 6.31 61.70
CA THR A 506 -15.46 5.87 60.82
C THR A 506 -15.02 5.91 59.36
N GLU A 507 -14.81 4.72 58.78
CA GLU A 507 -14.63 4.40 57.35
C GLU A 507 -14.01 5.50 56.47
N ASP A 508 -12.75 5.29 56.07
CA ASP A 508 -11.91 5.91 55.03
C ASP A 508 -12.61 6.51 53.76
N ILE A 509 -13.61 7.39 53.91
CA ILE A 509 -14.45 7.91 52.81
C ILE A 509 -14.42 9.44 52.81
N ILE A 510 -13.90 10.02 51.73
CA ILE A 510 -13.95 11.46 51.46
C ILE A 510 -15.26 11.77 50.74
N ARG A 511 -16.05 12.71 51.26
CA ARG A 511 -17.31 13.19 50.66
C ARG A 511 -17.22 14.67 50.33
N ILE A 512 -17.60 15.04 49.11
CA ILE A 512 -17.71 16.43 48.66
C ILE A 512 -19.09 16.68 48.05
N PRO A 513 -19.69 17.87 48.20
CA PRO A 513 -20.98 18.18 47.56
C PRO A 513 -20.92 18.02 46.04
N MET A 514 -22.01 17.60 45.41
CA MET A 514 -22.06 17.35 43.96
C MET A 514 -21.84 18.61 43.11
N SER A 515 -22.03 19.80 43.68
CA SER A 515 -21.80 21.11 43.04
C SER A 515 -20.40 21.69 43.30
N ALA A 516 -19.57 21.04 44.10
CA ALA A 516 -18.32 21.62 44.59
C ALA A 516 -17.10 21.29 43.71
N GLY A 517 -16.32 22.32 43.41
CA GLY A 517 -15.01 22.20 42.76
C GLY A 517 -15.05 21.69 41.31
N ILE A 518 -13.90 21.25 40.82
CA ILE A 518 -13.73 20.75 39.44
C ILE A 518 -14.57 19.48 39.24
N ALA A 519 -14.48 18.51 40.15
CA ALA A 519 -15.22 17.25 40.06
C ALA A 519 -16.73 17.47 40.09
N GLY A 520 -17.23 18.39 40.93
CA GLY A 520 -18.66 18.72 40.98
C GLY A 520 -19.17 19.43 39.73
N HIS A 521 -18.35 20.31 39.13
CA HIS A 521 -18.71 20.92 37.85
C HIS A 521 -18.89 19.87 36.74
N VAL A 522 -17.96 18.91 36.64
CA VAL A 522 -18.06 17.81 35.67
C VAL A 522 -19.22 16.87 36.02
N ALA A 523 -19.49 16.63 37.30
CA ALA A 523 -20.62 15.80 37.76
C ALA A 523 -21.99 16.40 37.41
N THR A 524 -22.10 17.72 37.33
CA THR A 524 -23.36 18.44 37.05
C THR A 524 -23.55 18.77 35.59
N THR A 525 -22.48 19.10 34.86
CA THR A 525 -22.55 19.48 33.44
C THR A 525 -22.32 18.31 32.48
N GLY A 526 -21.57 17.30 32.90
CA GLY A 526 -21.05 16.25 32.02
C GLY A 526 -19.94 16.69 31.07
N GLU A 527 -19.54 17.97 31.10
CA GLU A 527 -18.51 18.51 30.21
C GLU A 527 -17.11 18.06 30.68
N THR A 528 -16.28 17.59 29.74
CA THR A 528 -14.89 17.22 30.04
C THR A 528 -14.03 18.47 30.15
N LEU A 529 -13.26 18.59 31.24
CA LEU A 529 -12.38 19.72 31.51
C LEU A 529 -10.91 19.33 31.35
N VAL A 530 -10.19 20.09 30.52
CA VAL A 530 -8.72 20.05 30.42
C VAL A 530 -8.19 21.35 30.97
N ILE A 531 -7.51 21.30 32.11
CA ILE A 531 -7.03 22.47 32.85
C ILE A 531 -5.49 22.45 32.79
N PRO A 532 -4.86 23.36 32.03
CA PRO A 532 -3.41 23.41 31.89
C PRO A 532 -2.68 23.88 33.17
N ASP A 533 -3.31 24.76 33.94
CA ASP A 533 -2.83 25.23 35.23
C ASP A 533 -3.98 25.22 36.25
N ALA A 534 -3.89 24.33 37.25
CA ALA A 534 -4.89 24.18 38.29
C ALA A 534 -5.04 25.43 39.16
N TYR A 535 -3.95 26.15 39.45
CA TYR A 535 -3.99 27.33 40.32
C TYR A 535 -4.60 28.55 39.61
N ALA A 536 -4.66 28.53 38.28
CA ALA A 536 -5.35 29.55 37.49
C ALA A 536 -6.87 29.34 37.41
N ASP A 537 -7.35 28.12 37.69
CA ASP A 537 -8.78 27.80 37.64
C ASP A 537 -9.49 28.13 38.96
N LYS A 538 -10.54 28.96 38.90
CA LYS A 538 -11.32 29.41 40.07
C LYS A 538 -12.04 28.26 40.82
N ARG A 539 -12.25 27.13 40.15
CA ARG A 539 -12.95 25.95 40.70
C ARG A 539 -11.99 25.05 41.47
N PHE A 540 -10.68 25.29 41.38
CA PHE A 540 -9.68 24.51 42.10
C PHE A 540 -9.62 24.90 43.58
N ASN A 541 -9.58 23.90 44.46
CA ASN A 541 -9.43 24.08 45.90
C ASN A 541 -8.04 23.59 46.33
N ASN A 542 -7.18 24.52 46.72
CA ASN A 542 -5.78 24.24 47.08
C ASN A 542 -5.57 23.77 48.52
N LYS A 543 -6.62 23.64 49.35
CA LYS A 543 -6.49 23.20 50.75
C LYS A 543 -5.76 21.85 50.87
N MET A 544 -6.13 20.90 50.02
CA MET A 544 -5.50 19.57 49.98
C MET A 544 -4.03 19.63 49.55
N ASP A 545 -3.68 20.49 48.59
CA ASP A 545 -2.29 20.70 48.18
C ASP A 545 -1.45 21.27 49.34
N LEU A 546 -2.01 22.23 50.08
CA LEU A 546 -1.37 22.86 51.25
C LEU A 546 -1.16 21.88 52.41
N GLU A 547 -2.14 21.01 52.67
CA GLU A 547 -2.08 20.01 53.75
C GLU A 547 -1.12 18.85 53.42
N THR A 548 -1.01 18.47 52.15
CA THR A 548 -0.23 17.30 51.71
C THR A 548 1.17 17.64 51.18
N GLY A 549 1.44 18.92 50.92
CA GLY A 549 2.65 19.38 50.24
C GLY A 549 2.73 18.96 48.76
N PHE A 550 1.67 18.35 48.22
CA PHE A 550 1.58 18.00 46.81
C PHE A 550 1.19 19.22 45.98
N ARG A 551 1.80 19.41 44.82
CA ARG A 551 1.48 20.51 43.90
C ARG A 551 0.73 20.00 42.68
N THR A 552 -0.54 20.37 42.58
CA THR A 552 -1.37 20.13 41.39
C THR A 552 -1.04 21.16 40.31
N ARG A 553 -0.57 20.68 39.15
CA ARG A 553 -0.12 21.46 37.99
C ARG A 553 -1.18 21.48 36.91
N ASN A 554 -1.49 20.32 36.34
CA ASN A 554 -2.51 20.18 35.30
C ASN A 554 -3.52 19.08 35.65
N ILE A 555 -4.76 19.25 35.17
CA ILE A 555 -5.88 18.36 35.49
C ILE A 555 -6.65 18.02 34.22
N LEU A 556 -6.97 16.75 34.02
CA LEU A 556 -7.96 16.26 33.07
C LEU A 556 -9.11 15.62 33.87
N CYS A 557 -10.31 16.18 33.79
CA CYS A 557 -11.47 15.70 34.53
C CYS A 557 -12.62 15.36 33.57
N MET A 558 -13.20 14.17 33.74
CA MET A 558 -14.20 13.63 32.82
C MET A 558 -15.30 12.89 33.58
N ALA A 559 -16.54 13.04 33.12
CA ALA A 559 -17.67 12.30 33.67
C ALA A 559 -17.61 10.82 33.25
N ILE A 560 -17.98 9.94 34.18
CA ILE A 560 -18.23 8.52 33.92
C ILE A 560 -19.74 8.39 33.71
N GLN A 561 -20.14 8.19 32.46
CA GLN A 561 -21.55 8.14 32.04
C GLN A 561 -21.94 6.73 31.61
N ASP A 562 -23.11 6.28 32.04
CA ASP A 562 -23.67 5.00 31.59
C ASP A 562 -24.29 5.10 30.18
N HIS A 563 -24.82 3.97 29.69
CA HIS A 563 -25.50 3.88 28.39
C HIS A 563 -26.77 4.74 28.25
N LYS A 564 -27.34 5.24 29.36
CA LYS A 564 -28.47 6.16 29.41
C LYS A 564 -28.04 7.61 29.55
N SER A 565 -26.74 7.90 29.42
CA SER A 565 -26.12 9.22 29.66
C SER A 565 -26.25 9.69 31.12
N GLU A 566 -26.48 8.78 32.06
CA GLU A 566 -26.51 9.11 33.48
C GLU A 566 -25.09 9.13 34.05
N ILE A 567 -24.72 10.23 34.69
CA ILE A 567 -23.42 10.37 35.35
C ILE A 567 -23.41 9.50 36.61
N VAL A 568 -22.63 8.42 36.59
CA VAL A 568 -22.45 7.48 37.70
C VAL A 568 -21.23 7.81 38.56
N GLY A 569 -20.29 8.59 38.02
CA GLY A 569 -19.06 8.99 38.68
C GLY A 569 -18.32 10.07 37.89
N VAL A 570 -17.21 10.54 38.43
CA VAL A 570 -16.29 11.47 37.80
C VAL A 570 -14.87 10.96 38.00
N ILE A 571 -14.09 10.94 36.94
CA ILE A 571 -12.65 10.65 37.00
C ILE A 571 -11.86 11.94 36.88
N GLN A 572 -10.84 12.09 37.72
CA GLN A 572 -9.95 13.22 37.74
C GLN A 572 -8.52 12.72 37.68
N VAL A 573 -7.80 13.13 36.64
CA VAL A 573 -6.42 12.74 36.36
C VAL A 573 -5.54 13.97 36.55
N ILE A 574 -4.48 13.82 37.34
CA ILE A 574 -3.70 14.94 37.85
C ILE A 574 -2.21 14.74 37.51
N ASN A 575 -1.60 15.82 37.02
CA ASN A 575 -0.18 15.92 36.68
C ASN A 575 0.28 14.85 35.69
N LYS A 576 0.22 15.16 34.41
CA LYS A 576 0.94 14.39 33.40
C LYS A 576 2.44 14.37 33.76
N ARG A 577 3.04 13.18 33.79
CA ARG A 577 4.47 13.02 34.11
C ARG A 577 5.31 13.69 33.01
N GLN A 578 6.55 14.06 33.33
CA GLN A 578 7.48 14.77 32.44
C GLN A 578 7.07 16.20 32.06
N GLY A 579 6.09 16.81 32.74
CA GLY A 579 5.73 18.23 32.54
C GLY A 579 4.98 18.54 31.26
N GLN A 580 4.40 17.51 30.63
CA GLN A 580 3.58 17.66 29.42
C GLN A 580 2.17 18.16 29.76
N SER A 581 1.50 18.77 28.78
CA SER A 581 0.04 19.02 28.84
C SER A 581 -0.72 17.80 28.31
N PHE A 582 -2.00 17.66 28.68
CA PHE A 582 -2.85 16.60 28.13
C PHE A 582 -3.11 16.84 26.64
N LEU A 583 -2.86 15.80 25.82
CA LEU A 583 -3.05 15.84 24.37
C LEU A 583 -4.46 15.37 23.98
N PRO A 584 -4.94 15.69 22.76
CA PRO A 584 -6.23 15.17 22.26
C PRO A 584 -6.35 13.65 22.31
N ASP A 585 -5.25 12.93 22.12
CA ASP A 585 -5.23 11.47 22.21
C ASP A 585 -5.37 10.97 23.66
N ASP A 586 -4.87 11.71 24.66
CA ASP A 586 -5.10 11.38 26.08
C ASP A 586 -6.59 11.46 26.43
N ILE A 587 -7.28 12.48 25.91
CA ILE A 587 -8.72 12.66 26.12
C ILE A 587 -9.49 11.49 25.50
N LYS A 588 -9.17 11.10 24.26
CA LYS A 588 -9.80 9.95 23.60
C LYS A 588 -9.57 8.64 24.34
N GLN A 589 -8.34 8.41 24.82
CA GLN A 589 -8.00 7.23 25.60
C GLN A 589 -8.78 7.18 26.92
N LEU A 590 -8.84 8.29 27.65
CA LEU A 590 -9.62 8.39 28.88
C LEU A 590 -11.11 8.17 28.61
N GLN A 591 -11.66 8.75 27.54
CA GLN A 591 -13.06 8.61 27.17
C GLN A 591 -13.44 7.16 26.83
N ALA A 592 -12.60 6.45 26.10
CA ALA A 592 -12.82 5.03 25.82
C ALA A 592 -12.78 4.19 27.12
N PHE A 593 -11.89 4.54 28.05
CA PHE A 593 -11.77 3.88 29.34
C PHE A 593 -12.99 4.15 30.24
N THR A 594 -13.42 5.40 30.36
CA THR A 594 -14.55 5.79 31.23
C THR A 594 -15.86 5.15 30.79
N ALA A 595 -16.06 4.97 29.48
CA ALA A 595 -17.21 4.23 28.97
C ALA A 595 -17.27 2.78 29.49
N GLN A 596 -16.14 2.08 29.54
CA GLN A 596 -16.08 0.71 30.09
C GLN A 596 -16.19 0.69 31.61
N ALA A 597 -15.55 1.65 32.28
CA ALA A 597 -15.66 1.83 33.73
C ALA A 597 -17.11 2.08 34.16
N ALA A 598 -17.89 2.84 33.39
CA ALA A 598 -19.30 3.12 33.68
C ALA A 598 -20.14 1.84 33.73
N VAL A 599 -19.93 0.92 32.78
CA VAL A 599 -20.61 -0.38 32.73
C VAL A 599 -20.24 -1.21 33.96
N ALA A 600 -18.95 -1.32 34.27
CA ALA A 600 -18.48 -2.09 35.42
C ALA A 600 -18.99 -1.52 36.76
N ILE A 601 -18.96 -0.18 36.93
CA ILE A 601 -19.49 0.51 38.12
C ILE A 601 -21.00 0.26 38.25
N SER A 602 -21.74 0.35 37.15
CA SER A 602 -23.19 0.09 37.13
C SER A 602 -23.50 -1.36 37.51
N ASN A 603 -22.74 -2.32 36.98
CA ASN A 603 -22.88 -3.73 37.31
C ASN A 603 -22.57 -4.02 38.79
N CYS A 604 -21.51 -3.42 39.34
CA CYS A 604 -21.19 -3.51 40.77
C CYS A 604 -22.30 -2.95 41.66
N ARG A 605 -22.87 -1.79 41.29
CA ARG A 605 -24.00 -1.19 42.03
C ARG A 605 -25.23 -2.09 42.01
N LEU A 606 -25.60 -2.58 40.84
CA LEU A 606 -26.73 -3.49 40.67
C LEU A 606 -26.54 -4.79 41.47
N PHE A 607 -25.33 -5.35 41.47
CA PHE A 607 -24.99 -6.52 42.27
C PHE A 607 -25.10 -6.24 43.77
N GLN A 608 -24.61 -5.10 44.25
CA GLN A 608 -24.72 -4.73 45.67
C GLN A 608 -26.17 -4.49 46.09
N GLU A 609 -27.00 -3.88 45.24
CA GLU A 609 -28.42 -3.69 45.50
C GLU A 609 -29.17 -5.02 45.59
N THR A 610 -28.95 -5.91 44.63
CA THR A 610 -29.54 -7.26 44.64
C THR A 610 -29.08 -8.09 45.84
N GLU A 611 -27.79 -8.02 46.21
CA GLU A 611 -27.26 -8.69 47.39
C GLU A 611 -27.90 -8.14 48.69
N ARG A 612 -28.05 -6.82 48.81
CA ARG A 612 -28.73 -6.18 49.96
C ARG A 612 -30.19 -6.60 50.04
N ALA A 613 -30.90 -6.61 48.91
CA ALA A 613 -32.30 -7.03 48.84
C ALA A 613 -32.46 -8.51 49.22
N LEU A 614 -31.59 -9.38 48.70
CA LEU A 614 -31.58 -10.81 49.05
C LEU A 614 -31.31 -11.01 50.55
N ASN A 615 -30.30 -10.33 51.10
CA ASN A 615 -29.99 -10.42 52.52
C ASN A 615 -31.14 -9.93 53.40
N HIS A 616 -31.86 -8.87 52.97
CA HIS A 616 -33.06 -8.40 53.64
C HIS A 616 -34.20 -9.43 53.59
N ALA A 617 -34.46 -10.02 52.42
CA ALA A 617 -35.47 -11.06 52.26
C ALA A 617 -35.14 -12.32 53.09
N LEU A 618 -33.87 -12.76 53.11
CA LEU A 618 -33.42 -13.88 53.94
C LEU A 618 -33.62 -13.61 55.43
N ARG A 619 -33.39 -12.37 55.90
CA ARG A 619 -33.70 -11.97 57.29
C ARG A 619 -35.19 -12.07 57.58
N GLN A 620 -36.05 -11.62 56.66
CA GLN A 620 -37.51 -11.74 56.81
C GLN A 620 -37.98 -13.19 56.87
N VAL A 621 -37.47 -14.06 55.99
CA VAL A 621 -37.79 -15.50 56.01
C VAL A 621 -37.34 -16.16 57.31
N ARG A 622 -36.14 -15.83 57.82
CA ARG A 622 -35.68 -16.32 59.13
C ARG A 622 -36.62 -15.88 60.26
N ASN A 623 -37.03 -14.61 60.26
CA ASN A 623 -37.95 -14.08 61.27
C ASN A 623 -39.35 -14.73 61.19
N LEU A 624 -39.87 -14.96 59.98
CA LEU A 624 -41.15 -15.65 59.79
C LEU A 624 -41.08 -17.12 60.20
N LYS A 625 -40.00 -17.82 59.87
CA LYS A 625 -39.77 -19.21 60.30
C LYS A 625 -39.74 -19.32 61.83
N PHE A 626 -39.13 -18.35 62.50
CA PHE A 626 -39.15 -18.24 63.96
C PHE A 626 -40.58 -18.03 64.50
N MET A 627 -41.34 -17.09 63.94
CA MET A 627 -42.73 -16.85 64.35
C MET A 627 -43.62 -18.09 64.15
N LEU A 628 -43.45 -18.81 63.03
CA LEU A 628 -44.16 -20.05 62.75
C LEU A 628 -43.77 -21.18 63.71
N SER A 629 -42.49 -21.32 64.08
CA SER A 629 -42.10 -22.33 65.08
C SER A 629 -42.68 -22.03 66.46
N VAL A 630 -42.70 -20.75 66.87
CA VAL A 630 -43.34 -20.33 68.12
C VAL A 630 -44.85 -20.65 68.09
N THR A 631 -45.53 -20.29 67.00
CA THR A 631 -46.98 -20.50 66.86
C THR A 631 -47.35 -21.99 66.79
N LYS A 632 -46.59 -22.78 66.03
CA LYS A 632 -46.82 -24.23 65.89
C LYS A 632 -46.66 -24.93 67.24
N ASN A 633 -45.63 -24.59 68.01
CA ASN A 633 -45.41 -25.15 69.34
C ASN A 633 -46.51 -24.71 70.33
N LEU A 634 -46.98 -23.46 70.27
CA LEU A 634 -48.12 -23.00 71.08
C LEU A 634 -49.41 -23.75 70.76
N SER A 635 -49.63 -24.14 69.50
CA SER A 635 -50.85 -24.82 69.08
C SER A 635 -50.88 -26.33 69.39
N SER A 636 -49.73 -26.96 69.66
CA SER A 636 -49.63 -28.43 69.76
C SER A 636 -49.60 -29.00 71.19
N GLU A 637 -49.48 -28.20 72.25
CA GLU A 637 -49.38 -28.74 73.63
C GLU A 637 -50.22 -27.96 74.65
N LEU A 638 -51.27 -28.62 75.17
CA LEU A 638 -52.17 -28.14 76.24
C LEU A 638 -51.63 -28.41 77.66
N GLN A 639 -50.31 -28.55 77.84
CA GLN A 639 -49.68 -28.77 79.15
C GLN A 639 -48.72 -27.62 79.51
N THR A 640 -49.14 -26.78 80.45
CA THR A 640 -48.51 -25.50 80.82
C THR A 640 -47.12 -25.60 81.47
N SER A 641 -46.65 -26.79 81.88
CA SER A 641 -45.38 -26.94 82.61
C SER A 641 -44.15 -27.14 81.72
N ASN A 642 -44.25 -27.87 80.61
CA ASN A 642 -43.10 -28.16 79.74
C ASN A 642 -42.82 -27.05 78.71
N LEU A 643 -43.86 -26.27 78.36
CA LEU A 643 -43.77 -25.17 77.40
C LEU A 643 -42.76 -24.09 77.85
N MET A 644 -42.81 -23.70 79.13
CA MET A 644 -41.97 -22.62 79.65
C MET A 644 -40.49 -22.99 79.62
N THR A 645 -40.13 -24.20 80.06
CA THR A 645 -38.75 -24.67 80.05
C THR A 645 -38.21 -24.79 78.62
N GLN A 646 -39.00 -25.32 77.67
CA GLN A 646 -38.58 -25.36 76.27
C GLN A 646 -38.43 -23.96 75.66
N MET A 647 -39.33 -23.04 75.98
CA MET A 647 -39.23 -21.64 75.54
C MET A 647 -37.99 -20.96 76.15
N GLN A 648 -37.59 -21.27 77.38
CA GLN A 648 -36.37 -20.72 77.99
C GLN A 648 -35.14 -21.18 77.24
N THR A 649 -35.03 -22.49 76.96
CA THR A 649 -33.90 -23.06 76.23
C THR A 649 -33.79 -22.46 74.82
N GLN A 650 -34.91 -22.34 74.10
CA GLN A 650 -34.91 -21.77 72.76
C GLN A 650 -34.61 -20.26 72.75
N LEU A 651 -35.09 -19.50 73.75
CA LEU A 651 -34.77 -18.07 73.85
C LEU A 651 -33.32 -17.82 74.25
N ASN A 652 -32.74 -18.65 75.13
CA ASN A 652 -31.32 -18.59 75.49
C ASN A 652 -30.44 -18.76 74.24
N ASP A 653 -30.71 -19.78 73.44
CA ASP A 653 -29.97 -20.04 72.20
C ASP A 653 -30.16 -18.93 71.15
N LEU A 654 -31.39 -18.41 71.01
CA LEU A 654 -31.71 -17.39 70.01
C LEU A 654 -31.10 -16.02 70.35
N LEU A 655 -31.23 -15.59 71.61
CA LEU A 655 -30.74 -14.29 72.07
C LEU A 655 -29.26 -14.31 72.42
N LYS A 656 -28.64 -15.50 72.43
CA LYS A 656 -27.29 -15.74 73.00
C LYS A 656 -27.15 -15.12 74.39
N ALA A 657 -28.21 -15.25 75.19
CA ALA A 657 -28.26 -14.75 76.55
C ALA A 657 -27.77 -15.84 77.51
N ASP A 658 -27.05 -15.45 78.58
CA ASP A 658 -26.59 -16.42 79.59
C ASP A 658 -27.77 -17.07 80.31
N HIS A 659 -28.84 -16.30 80.58
CA HIS A 659 -30.06 -16.78 81.23
C HIS A 659 -31.31 -16.02 80.77
N CYS A 660 -32.42 -16.74 80.57
CA CYS A 660 -33.77 -16.21 80.32
C CYS A 660 -34.73 -16.73 81.38
N PHE A 661 -35.45 -15.81 82.04
CA PHE A 661 -36.45 -16.13 83.06
C PHE A 661 -37.83 -15.69 82.60
N PHE A 662 -38.82 -16.58 82.75
CA PHE A 662 -40.22 -16.20 82.60
C PHE A 662 -40.85 -15.94 83.96
N PHE A 663 -41.33 -14.71 84.13
CA PHE A 663 -42.11 -14.39 85.30
C PHE A 663 -43.62 -14.45 84.99
N VAL A 664 -44.37 -15.05 85.91
CA VAL A 664 -45.82 -15.13 85.91
C VAL A 664 -46.37 -14.10 86.88
N VAL A 665 -47.38 -13.35 86.43
CA VAL A 665 -48.07 -12.35 87.25
C VAL A 665 -49.36 -12.97 87.78
N GLU A 666 -49.52 -13.02 89.11
CA GLU A 666 -50.71 -13.53 89.77
C GLU A 666 -51.46 -12.38 90.48
N THR A 667 -52.67 -12.09 90.01
CA THR A 667 -53.65 -11.17 90.65
C THR A 667 -53.14 -9.77 91.05
N ASP A 668 -52.55 -9.03 90.11
CA ASP A 668 -52.11 -7.61 90.24
C ASP A 668 -51.21 -7.28 91.44
N LYS A 669 -50.66 -8.29 92.13
CA LYS A 669 -49.97 -8.10 93.41
C LYS A 669 -48.66 -8.86 93.53
N ALA A 670 -48.51 -10.00 92.83
CA ALA A 670 -47.34 -10.85 92.94
C ALA A 670 -46.77 -11.25 91.57
N LEU A 671 -45.45 -11.23 91.47
CA LEU A 671 -44.61 -11.73 90.38
C LEU A 671 -43.75 -12.87 90.91
N PHE A 672 -43.74 -14.01 90.24
CA PHE A 672 -42.81 -15.10 90.55
C PHE A 672 -42.36 -15.78 89.27
N TYR A 673 -41.23 -16.45 89.27
CA TYR A 673 -40.81 -17.33 88.18
C TYR A 673 -40.71 -18.75 88.70
N ARG A 674 -40.86 -19.74 87.82
CA ARG A 674 -40.69 -21.14 88.17
C ARG A 674 -39.28 -21.57 87.82
N LEU A 675 -38.60 -22.24 88.75
CA LEU A 675 -37.27 -22.81 88.55
C LEU A 675 -37.37 -24.11 87.74
N ASP A 676 -36.27 -24.52 87.11
CA ASP A 676 -36.21 -25.70 86.24
C ASP A 676 -36.59 -27.01 86.95
N ASN A 677 -36.50 -27.05 88.29
CA ASN A 677 -36.91 -28.18 89.13
C ASN A 677 -38.41 -28.17 89.50
N GLY A 678 -39.20 -27.24 88.96
CA GLY A 678 -40.62 -27.08 89.24
C GLY A 678 -40.95 -26.30 90.51
N ALA A 679 -39.96 -25.88 91.31
CA ALA A 679 -40.17 -25.05 92.48
C ALA A 679 -40.47 -23.60 92.09
N GLU A 680 -41.36 -22.95 92.82
CA GLU A 680 -41.67 -21.53 92.63
C GLU A 680 -40.61 -20.66 93.33
N SER A 681 -40.18 -19.60 92.65
CA SER A 681 -39.36 -18.57 93.29
C SER A 681 -40.15 -17.87 94.40
N GLU A 682 -39.44 -17.16 95.26
CA GLU A 682 -40.07 -16.23 96.18
C GLU A 682 -40.95 -15.23 95.41
N ARG A 683 -42.10 -14.86 95.97
CA ARG A 683 -43.06 -13.97 95.33
C ARG A 683 -42.64 -12.51 95.56
N TYR A 684 -42.43 -11.79 94.46
CA TYR A 684 -42.06 -10.37 94.46
C TYR A 684 -43.28 -9.49 94.27
N THR A 685 -43.30 -8.30 94.86
CA THR A 685 -44.35 -7.30 94.57
C THR A 685 -44.09 -6.63 93.23
N LEU A 686 -45.15 -6.25 92.50
CA LEU A 686 -45.05 -5.53 91.22
C LEU A 686 -44.37 -4.15 91.35
N ASP A 687 -44.20 -3.66 92.58
CA ASP A 687 -43.54 -2.40 92.91
C ASP A 687 -42.02 -2.46 92.92
N ARG A 688 -41.43 -3.67 92.87
CA ARG A 688 -39.99 -3.87 92.89
C ARG A 688 -39.44 -4.48 91.60
N GLY A 689 -38.22 -4.07 91.27
CA GLY A 689 -37.42 -4.66 90.21
C GLY A 689 -37.90 -4.38 88.79
N ILE A 690 -37.04 -4.71 87.82
CA ILE A 690 -37.27 -4.41 86.40
C ILE A 690 -38.42 -5.24 85.84
N ALA A 691 -38.57 -6.47 86.33
CA ALA A 691 -39.69 -7.35 86.00
C ALA A 691 -41.03 -6.74 86.44
N GLY A 692 -41.11 -6.16 87.66
CA GLY A 692 -42.29 -5.47 88.16
C GLY A 692 -42.65 -4.21 87.37
N HIS A 693 -41.62 -3.42 87.00
CA HIS A 693 -41.80 -2.24 86.14
C HIS A 693 -42.38 -2.62 84.77
N VAL A 694 -41.83 -3.64 84.12
CA VAL A 694 -42.32 -4.13 82.81
C VAL A 694 -43.73 -4.69 82.94
N ALA A 695 -44.02 -5.48 83.98
CA ALA A 695 -45.35 -6.05 84.21
C ALA A 695 -46.43 -4.99 84.41
N ARG A 696 -46.14 -3.88 85.12
CA ARG A 696 -47.10 -2.81 85.38
C ARG A 696 -47.31 -1.88 84.19
N THR A 697 -46.24 -1.58 83.46
CA THR A 697 -46.29 -0.60 82.35
C THR A 697 -46.64 -1.24 81.02
N GLY A 698 -46.46 -2.56 80.88
CA GLY A 698 -46.58 -3.28 79.62
C GLY A 698 -45.54 -2.88 78.57
N LYS A 699 -44.53 -2.07 78.93
CA LYS A 699 -43.49 -1.58 78.02
C LYS A 699 -42.18 -2.34 78.24
N PRO A 700 -41.50 -2.78 77.18
CA PRO A 700 -40.20 -3.44 77.30
C PRO A 700 -39.15 -2.47 77.87
N ALA A 701 -38.34 -2.94 78.80
CA ALA A 701 -37.23 -2.20 79.39
C ALA A 701 -35.89 -2.84 78.98
N LYS A 702 -34.93 -2.01 78.57
CA LYS A 702 -33.57 -2.44 78.19
C LYS A 702 -32.54 -1.65 79.00
N ILE A 703 -31.62 -2.34 79.66
CA ILE A 703 -30.45 -1.74 80.30
C ILE A 703 -29.21 -2.14 79.50
N GLN A 704 -28.48 -1.16 78.97
CA GLN A 704 -27.38 -1.39 78.02
C GLN A 704 -26.04 -1.67 78.71
N SER A 705 -25.83 -1.19 79.94
CA SER A 705 -24.57 -1.29 80.69
C SER A 705 -24.83 -1.08 82.18
N ARG A 706 -24.02 -1.71 83.05
CA ARG A 706 -24.03 -1.54 84.52
C ARG A 706 -25.42 -1.66 85.16
N ALA A 707 -26.05 -2.82 84.99
CA ALA A 707 -27.39 -3.07 85.52
C ALA A 707 -27.56 -2.74 87.02
N HIS A 708 -26.52 -2.91 87.85
CA HIS A 708 -26.55 -2.57 89.28
C HIS A 708 -26.65 -1.08 89.60
N GLU A 709 -26.45 -0.18 88.62
CA GLU A 709 -26.60 1.27 88.78
C GLU A 709 -27.99 1.77 88.35
N ASP A 710 -28.85 0.92 87.77
CA ASP A 710 -30.22 1.29 87.41
C ASP A 710 -31.13 1.07 88.62
N ASP A 711 -31.81 2.13 89.09
CA ASP A 711 -32.72 2.08 90.25
C ASP A 711 -33.86 1.07 90.09
N ARG A 712 -34.17 0.67 88.84
CA ARG A 712 -35.18 -0.36 88.55
C ARG A 712 -34.61 -1.77 88.65
N PHE A 713 -33.30 -1.95 88.70
CA PHE A 713 -32.67 -3.26 88.81
C PHE A 713 -32.49 -3.62 90.28
N ASP A 714 -33.33 -4.50 90.81
CA ASP A 714 -33.26 -4.92 92.21
C ASP A 714 -32.08 -5.90 92.41
N CYS A 715 -31.01 -5.40 93.04
CA CYS A 715 -29.78 -6.13 93.31
C CYS A 715 -29.95 -7.29 94.31
N GLU A 716 -31.02 -7.35 95.10
CA GLU A 716 -31.24 -8.43 96.08
C GLU A 716 -31.57 -9.77 95.40
N VAL A 717 -32.14 -9.75 94.18
CA VAL A 717 -32.46 -10.95 93.40
C VAL A 717 -31.20 -11.69 92.92
N ARG A 718 -30.03 -11.02 92.88
CA ARG A 718 -28.77 -11.62 92.39
C ARG A 718 -27.91 -12.25 93.50
N ARG A 719 -28.26 -12.08 94.78
CA ARG A 719 -27.47 -12.59 95.91
C ARG A 719 -27.86 -13.99 96.40
N ARG A 720 -28.75 -14.69 95.69
CA ARG A 720 -29.11 -16.09 95.96
C ARG A 720 -29.08 -16.93 94.70
#